data_AF-A0A7V0U097-F1
#
_entry.id   AF-A0A7V0U097-F1
#
_cell.length_a   1.000
_cell.length_b   1.000
_cell.length_c   1.000
_cell.angle_alpha   90.00
_cell.angle_beta   90.00
_cell.angle_gamma   90.00
#
_symmetry.space_group_name_H-M   'P 1'
#
loop_
_entity.id
_entity.type
_entity.pdbx_description
1 polymer ?
#
loop_
_entity_poly.entity_id
_entity_poly.type
_entity_poly.pdbx_seq_one_letter_code
_entity_poly.pdbx_strand_id
1 'polypeptide(L)'
;MTFSDRRALLYNTNSTEIKRLVEGRHHDPHAILGRHPIDQNSWVVRAWHPEATEIDFLADQQTTAPRPMQRLDPAGLFALVVAAEQAEAYHFRCRFADGSSWEYLDPYRFTPSLGELDLYLLSEGRHHRLFDHLGAHPLKHEEVDGVAFALWAPNAERVSVVGDFNFWDGRRHPLRSLGVSGVWEIFLPELASGSLYKFEILTKNGDLRLKTDPLAFAMELRPQNAARIFDQRRYLWQDREWEKQRERLQRPDAPLAIYEVHPGSWKRCPEEGERWLSYRELAPPLVAHVKDLGFTHIELLPVSEYPFDGSWGYQVSGYYAPTSRYGDPDDFKFFVDYCHQHEIGVILDWVPAHFPKDDFSLRLFDGTALYEHADPRQGEHPDWGTLIFNFGRPEVANFLLANAFFWLGYYHIDGLRVDAVASMLYLDYSRKEGEWLPNIYGGRENLEAIAFLKDLNRELQKLYPDRLIIAEESTSWPGVSQSTELGGLGFNYKWNMGWMNDTLEFFTIDPIYRSYHHNQITFSIIYAFSEHFLLPFSHDEVVHGKGSLLARMPGDPWQKFANLRLLLSYQFTHPGKKLLFMGTELAPEREWNFNASLDWHLLAEDPERRKFFIFCRDLIQFYRRESTLWQRDNGDQGFAWINCHDHKNSVLVYQRRNAADESLICILNLTPQVHHHYQLGLPRTGTYRELFNSDAAIYGGSNQGNAGIILATNKPWHGCPASAAITIPPLGALLLKAET
;
A
#
# COMPACT_ATOMS: atom_id res chain seq x y z
N MET A 1 -56.94 -15.90 22.04
CA MET A 1 -56.26 -14.65 22.38
C MET A 1 -57.28 -13.55 22.50
N THR A 2 -57.29 -12.77 23.59
CA THR A 2 -58.19 -11.60 23.68
C THR A 2 -57.62 -10.44 22.86
N PHE A 3 -58.46 -9.50 22.43
CA PHE A 3 -58.01 -8.34 21.65
C PHE A 3 -57.01 -7.47 22.43
N SER A 4 -57.12 -7.44 23.77
CA SER A 4 -56.21 -6.72 24.66
C SER A 4 -54.80 -7.32 24.67
N ASP A 5 -54.69 -8.66 24.73
CA ASP A 5 -53.40 -9.36 24.73
C ASP A 5 -52.64 -9.12 23.42
N ARG A 6 -53.34 -9.11 22.29
CA ARG A 6 -52.72 -8.89 20.98
C ARG A 6 -52.20 -7.47 20.83
N ARG A 7 -52.88 -6.49 21.43
CA ARG A 7 -52.46 -5.09 21.42
C ARG A 7 -51.16 -4.87 22.19
N ALA A 8 -50.98 -5.56 23.33
CA ALA A 8 -49.75 -5.48 24.11
C ALA A 8 -48.55 -6.08 23.35
N LEU A 9 -48.72 -7.23 22.70
CA LEU A 9 -47.64 -7.84 21.89
C LEU A 9 -47.26 -7.02 20.65
N LEU A 10 -48.18 -6.20 20.13
CA LEU A 10 -47.97 -5.32 18.99
C LEU A 10 -47.67 -3.86 19.39
N TYR A 11 -47.36 -3.59 20.67
CA TYR A 11 -47.05 -2.24 21.14
C TYR A 11 -45.87 -1.60 20.38
N ASN A 12 -46.00 -0.35 19.93
CA ASN A 12 -44.97 0.35 19.13
C ASN A 12 -44.59 -0.32 17.79
N THR A 13 -45.46 -1.20 17.25
CA THR A 13 -45.30 -1.76 15.90
C THR A 13 -46.64 -1.84 15.18
N ASN A 14 -46.63 -2.03 13.87
CA ASN A 14 -47.84 -2.15 13.05
C ASN A 14 -47.69 -3.25 11.98
N SER A 15 -48.77 -3.60 11.30
CA SER A 15 -48.78 -4.67 10.30
C SER A 15 -47.86 -4.39 9.10
N THR A 16 -47.62 -3.13 8.76
CA THR A 16 -46.74 -2.74 7.65
C THR A 16 -45.28 -3.00 7.99
N GLU A 17 -44.85 -2.63 9.20
CA GLU A 17 -43.48 -2.89 9.66
C GLU A 17 -43.22 -4.39 9.86
N ILE A 18 -44.19 -5.13 10.41
CA ILE A 18 -44.10 -6.60 10.49
C ILE A 18 -43.98 -7.22 9.09
N LYS A 19 -44.79 -6.76 8.13
CA LYS A 19 -44.72 -7.24 6.75
C LYS A 19 -43.33 -6.98 6.14
N ARG A 20 -42.76 -5.78 6.32
CA ARG A 20 -41.40 -5.46 5.86
C ARG A 20 -40.35 -6.37 6.48
N LEU A 21 -40.45 -6.66 7.78
CA LEU A 21 -39.53 -7.57 8.45
C LEU A 21 -39.64 -8.99 7.88
N VAL A 22 -40.88 -9.50 7.75
CA VAL A 22 -41.17 -10.84 7.21
C VAL A 22 -40.70 -10.99 5.75
N GLU A 23 -40.86 -9.94 4.95
CA GLU A 23 -40.38 -9.90 3.56
C GLU A 23 -38.86 -9.68 3.46
N GLY A 24 -38.15 -9.46 4.57
CA GLY A 24 -36.71 -9.21 4.57
C GLY A 24 -36.32 -7.86 3.96
N ARG A 25 -37.13 -6.82 4.20
CA ARG A 25 -36.96 -5.46 3.63
C ARG A 25 -36.98 -4.34 4.68
N HIS A 26 -36.87 -4.69 5.96
CA HIS A 26 -36.94 -3.71 7.05
C HIS A 26 -35.59 -3.00 7.25
N HIS A 27 -35.60 -1.67 7.32
CA HIS A 27 -34.39 -0.84 7.46
C HIS A 27 -33.94 -0.68 8.93
N ASP A 28 -34.85 -0.82 9.89
CA ASP A 28 -34.54 -0.73 11.33
C ASP A 28 -35.16 -1.88 12.15
N PRO A 29 -34.61 -3.11 12.07
CA PRO A 29 -35.17 -4.26 12.80
C PRO A 29 -35.27 -4.04 14.32
N HIS A 30 -34.41 -3.19 14.91
CA HIS A 30 -34.43 -2.88 16.35
C HIS A 30 -35.67 -2.10 16.78
N ALA A 31 -36.38 -1.43 15.85
CA ALA A 31 -37.68 -0.82 16.14
C ALA A 31 -38.79 -1.85 16.41
N ILE A 32 -38.61 -3.11 16.01
CA ILE A 32 -39.58 -4.19 16.21
C ILE A 32 -39.05 -5.23 17.18
N LEU A 33 -37.85 -5.74 16.92
CA LEU A 33 -37.19 -6.82 17.63
C LEU A 33 -36.55 -6.33 18.92
N GLY A 34 -36.20 -7.26 19.81
CA GLY A 34 -35.67 -6.91 21.11
C GLY A 34 -36.75 -6.49 22.11
N ARG A 35 -36.32 -5.72 23.11
CA ARG A 35 -37.16 -5.27 24.23
C ARG A 35 -37.71 -3.86 23.99
N HIS A 36 -39.01 -3.69 24.19
CA HIS A 36 -39.70 -2.39 24.05
C HIS A 36 -40.57 -2.09 25.29
N PRO A 37 -40.44 -0.91 25.92
CA PRO A 37 -41.21 -0.58 27.12
C PRO A 37 -42.68 -0.31 26.75
N ILE A 38 -43.61 -1.02 27.39
CA ILE A 38 -45.05 -0.74 27.27
C ILE A 38 -45.43 0.35 28.29
N ASP A 39 -44.96 0.18 29.53
CA ASP A 39 -45.10 1.12 30.64
C ASP A 39 -43.89 0.97 31.60
N GLN A 40 -43.97 1.57 32.79
CA GLN A 40 -42.88 1.54 33.77
C GLN A 40 -42.54 0.13 34.29
N ASN A 41 -43.48 -0.82 34.22
CA ASN A 41 -43.34 -2.14 34.85
C ASN A 41 -43.31 -3.29 33.84
N SER A 42 -43.73 -3.06 32.59
CA SER A 42 -43.89 -4.11 31.59
C SER A 42 -43.22 -3.77 30.25
N TRP A 43 -42.62 -4.80 29.67
CA TRP A 43 -41.92 -4.74 28.40
C TRP A 43 -42.45 -5.83 27.48
N VAL A 44 -42.51 -5.56 26.18
CA VAL A 44 -42.67 -6.59 25.16
C VAL A 44 -41.30 -6.96 24.62
N VAL A 45 -41.00 -8.25 24.60
CA VAL A 45 -39.81 -8.82 23.97
C VAL A 45 -40.24 -9.54 22.71
N ARG A 46 -39.59 -9.24 21.58
CA ARG A 46 -39.87 -9.87 20.29
C ARG A 46 -38.63 -10.53 19.71
N ALA A 47 -38.79 -11.79 19.32
CA ALA A 47 -37.75 -12.61 18.73
C ALA A 47 -38.12 -12.95 17.28
N TRP A 48 -37.10 -12.99 16.41
CA TRP A 48 -37.24 -13.38 15.02
C TRP A 48 -36.30 -14.54 14.70
N HIS A 49 -36.88 -15.64 14.23
CA HIS A 49 -36.11 -16.75 13.69
C HIS A 49 -36.91 -17.48 12.58
N PRO A 50 -36.52 -17.35 11.30
CA PRO A 50 -37.32 -17.83 10.16
C PRO A 50 -37.70 -19.31 10.21
N GLU A 51 -36.84 -20.14 10.78
CA GLU A 51 -37.01 -21.60 10.81
C GLU A 51 -37.48 -22.14 12.17
N ALA A 52 -37.62 -21.28 13.18
CA ALA A 52 -38.04 -21.73 14.50
C ALA A 52 -39.52 -22.10 14.51
N THR A 53 -39.84 -23.27 15.06
CA THR A 53 -41.23 -23.69 15.31
C THR A 53 -41.75 -23.11 16.62
N GLU A 54 -40.89 -23.00 17.63
CA GLU A 54 -41.16 -22.44 18.96
C GLU A 54 -39.95 -21.64 19.45
N ILE A 55 -40.21 -20.60 20.25
CA ILE A 55 -39.19 -19.84 20.97
C ILE A 55 -39.63 -19.71 22.43
N ASP A 56 -38.76 -20.08 23.36
CA ASP A 56 -38.92 -19.79 24.78
C ASP A 56 -38.03 -18.61 25.18
N PHE A 57 -38.55 -17.77 26.08
CA PHE A 57 -37.82 -16.72 26.77
C PHE A 57 -37.24 -17.24 28.09
N LEU A 58 -35.98 -16.96 28.37
CA LEU A 58 -35.27 -17.33 29.59
C LEU A 58 -34.62 -16.09 30.20
N ALA A 59 -35.00 -15.75 31.45
CA ALA A 59 -34.40 -14.63 32.18
C ALA A 59 -33.12 -15.10 32.91
N ASP A 60 -32.01 -14.38 32.76
CA ASP A 60 -30.70 -14.84 33.25
C ASP A 60 -30.60 -14.81 34.79
N GLN A 61 -31.27 -13.85 35.43
CA GLN A 61 -31.15 -13.60 36.88
C GLN A 61 -32.22 -14.30 37.72
N GLN A 62 -33.07 -15.13 37.12
CA GLN A 62 -34.17 -15.81 37.82
C GLN A 62 -34.16 -17.31 37.51
N THR A 63 -34.27 -18.18 38.53
CA THR A 63 -34.53 -19.62 38.39
C THR A 63 -35.97 -19.90 37.90
N THR A 64 -36.47 -19.07 37.00
CA THR A 64 -37.76 -19.20 36.34
C THR A 64 -37.67 -20.22 35.22
N ALA A 65 -38.69 -21.08 35.13
CA ALA A 65 -38.82 -22.01 34.01
C ALA A 65 -38.90 -21.26 32.67
N PRO A 66 -38.41 -21.85 31.56
CA PRO A 66 -38.55 -21.27 30.22
C PRO A 66 -40.00 -20.89 29.93
N ARG A 67 -40.22 -19.68 29.41
CA ARG A 67 -41.56 -19.15 29.12
C ARG A 67 -41.82 -19.17 27.61
N PRO A 68 -42.83 -19.91 27.12
CA PRO A 68 -43.10 -19.96 25.69
C PRO A 68 -43.55 -18.58 25.17
N MET A 69 -42.91 -18.12 24.10
CA MET A 69 -43.30 -16.91 23.40
C MET A 69 -44.44 -17.21 22.44
N GLN A 70 -45.35 -16.25 22.27
CA GLN A 70 -46.45 -16.40 21.35
C GLN A 70 -46.01 -16.10 19.92
N ARG A 71 -46.30 -17.02 18.99
CA ARG A 71 -46.10 -16.80 17.56
C ARG A 71 -47.07 -15.73 17.03
N LEU A 72 -46.52 -14.64 16.53
CA LEU A 72 -47.25 -13.53 15.93
C LEU A 72 -47.44 -13.70 14.42
N ASP A 73 -46.45 -14.31 13.75
CA ASP A 73 -46.46 -14.56 12.31
C ASP A 73 -45.89 -15.95 11.98
N PRO A 74 -46.49 -16.71 11.03
CA PRO A 74 -45.95 -17.99 10.59
C PRO A 74 -44.53 -17.89 10.01
N ALA A 75 -44.06 -16.72 9.59
CA ALA A 75 -42.70 -16.55 9.07
C ALA A 75 -41.61 -16.53 10.16
N GLY A 76 -41.95 -16.67 11.44
CA GLY A 76 -40.96 -16.83 12.52
C GLY A 76 -40.85 -15.66 13.49
N LEU A 77 -41.88 -14.82 13.59
CA LEU A 77 -41.97 -13.72 14.57
C LEU A 77 -42.69 -14.20 15.83
N PHE A 78 -42.06 -14.03 16.98
CA PHE A 78 -42.59 -14.41 18.29
C PHE A 78 -42.52 -13.23 19.27
N ALA A 79 -43.43 -13.17 20.24
CA ALA A 79 -43.45 -12.12 21.25
C ALA A 79 -43.94 -12.60 22.63
N LEU A 80 -43.47 -11.93 23.68
CA LEU A 80 -43.89 -12.16 25.07
C LEU A 80 -43.88 -10.84 25.86
N VAL A 81 -44.86 -10.64 26.75
CA VAL A 81 -44.80 -9.57 27.74
C VAL A 81 -44.09 -10.07 29.00
N VAL A 82 -43.11 -9.30 29.46
CA VAL A 82 -42.25 -9.60 30.62
C VAL A 82 -42.22 -8.43 31.59
N ALA A 83 -41.85 -8.70 32.85
CA ALA A 83 -41.61 -7.63 33.82
C ALA A 83 -40.32 -6.86 33.47
N ALA A 84 -40.24 -5.58 33.84
CA ALA A 84 -39.09 -4.73 33.54
C ALA A 84 -37.74 -5.32 34.00
N GLU A 85 -37.70 -5.89 35.21
CA GLU A 85 -36.51 -6.57 35.77
C GLU A 85 -36.04 -7.79 34.94
N GLN A 86 -36.96 -8.46 34.24
CA GLN A 86 -36.64 -9.61 33.40
C GLN A 86 -36.13 -9.19 32.02
N ALA A 87 -36.42 -7.96 31.59
CA ALA A 87 -36.04 -7.44 30.29
C ALA A 87 -34.60 -6.92 30.24
N GLU A 88 -33.88 -6.88 31.36
CA GLU A 88 -32.49 -6.40 31.40
C GLU A 88 -31.48 -7.41 30.84
N ALA A 89 -31.63 -8.68 31.21
CA ALA A 89 -30.75 -9.77 30.80
C ALA A 89 -31.54 -11.06 30.57
N TYR A 90 -31.51 -11.54 29.32
CA TYR A 90 -32.26 -12.72 28.88
C TYR A 90 -31.63 -13.33 27.64
N HIS A 91 -32.01 -14.58 27.38
CA HIS A 91 -31.70 -15.32 26.17
C HIS A 91 -32.94 -16.05 25.65
N PHE A 92 -32.84 -16.52 24.42
CA PHE A 92 -33.90 -17.30 23.78
C PHE A 92 -33.46 -18.75 23.63
N ARG A 93 -34.42 -19.68 23.75
CA ARG A 93 -34.28 -21.07 23.29
C ARG A 93 -35.20 -21.28 22.10
N CYS A 94 -34.63 -21.49 20.93
CA CYS A 94 -35.40 -21.85 19.73
C CYS A 94 -35.44 -23.37 19.55
N ARG A 95 -36.59 -23.87 19.09
CA ARG A 95 -36.78 -25.26 18.67
C ARG A 95 -37.10 -25.32 17.18
N PHE A 96 -36.66 -26.40 16.54
CA PHE A 96 -36.76 -26.62 15.11
C PHE A 96 -37.63 -27.83 14.76
N ALA A 97 -38.02 -27.92 13.50
CA ALA A 97 -38.87 -29.00 13.00
C ALA A 97 -38.20 -30.38 13.06
N ASP A 98 -36.87 -30.44 13.03
CA ASP A 98 -36.08 -31.67 13.18
C ASP A 98 -35.90 -32.10 14.65
N GLY A 99 -36.46 -31.34 15.60
CA GLY A 99 -36.34 -31.58 17.04
C GLY A 99 -35.08 -31.02 17.68
N SER A 100 -34.18 -30.40 16.91
CA SER A 100 -33.02 -29.70 17.46
C SER A 100 -33.45 -28.42 18.21
N SER A 101 -32.61 -28.00 19.16
CA SER A 101 -32.80 -26.75 19.88
C SER A 101 -31.47 -26.08 20.17
N TRP A 102 -31.47 -24.76 20.18
CA TRP A 102 -30.29 -23.94 20.45
C TRP A 102 -30.68 -22.70 21.26
N GLU A 103 -29.72 -22.19 22.03
CA GLU A 103 -29.87 -20.97 22.83
C GLU A 103 -28.99 -19.86 22.27
N TYR A 104 -29.46 -18.62 22.32
CA TYR A 104 -28.69 -17.45 21.90
C TYR A 104 -29.13 -16.20 22.65
N LEU A 105 -28.18 -15.30 22.87
CA LEU A 105 -28.45 -13.94 23.34
C LEU A 105 -29.12 -13.11 22.23
N ASP A 106 -30.12 -12.31 22.60
CA ASP A 106 -30.84 -11.45 21.66
C ASP A 106 -29.94 -10.35 21.09
N PRO A 107 -29.61 -10.34 19.78
CA PRO A 107 -28.79 -9.28 19.18
C PRO A 107 -29.50 -7.93 19.17
N TYR A 108 -30.84 -7.91 19.18
CA TYR A 108 -31.65 -6.70 19.01
C TYR A 108 -31.96 -5.98 20.32
N ARG A 109 -31.46 -6.48 21.47
CA ARG A 109 -31.61 -5.79 22.76
C ARG A 109 -30.58 -4.68 22.99
N PHE A 110 -29.49 -4.68 22.21
CA PHE A 110 -28.32 -3.83 22.43
C PHE A 110 -28.48 -2.45 21.78
N THR A 111 -27.97 -1.42 22.47
CA THR A 111 -27.90 -0.05 21.93
C THR A 111 -26.89 0.06 20.77
N PRO A 112 -26.96 1.11 19.92
CA PRO A 112 -25.95 1.39 18.89
C PRO A 112 -24.53 1.33 19.42
N SER A 113 -23.66 0.59 18.73
CA SER A 113 -22.23 0.54 19.05
C SER A 113 -21.43 1.76 18.54
N LEU A 114 -22.05 2.60 17.69
CA LEU A 114 -21.47 3.86 17.19
C LEU A 114 -22.16 5.08 17.81
N GLY A 115 -21.36 6.11 18.15
CA GLY A 115 -21.85 7.37 18.70
C GLY A 115 -22.20 8.41 17.62
N GLU A 116 -22.93 9.46 18.02
CA GLU A 116 -23.33 10.55 17.11
C GLU A 116 -22.14 11.32 16.50
N LEU A 117 -21.04 11.46 17.25
CA LEU A 117 -19.84 12.14 16.77
C LEU A 117 -19.16 11.37 15.63
N ASP A 118 -19.09 10.04 15.73
CA ASP A 118 -18.46 9.20 14.71
C ASP A 118 -19.25 9.26 13.41
N LEU A 119 -20.59 9.20 13.51
CA LEU A 119 -21.50 9.36 12.36
C LEU A 119 -21.38 10.74 11.71
N TYR A 120 -21.23 11.79 12.52
CA TYR A 120 -21.02 13.16 12.04
C TYR A 120 -19.70 13.28 11.28
N LEU A 121 -18.58 12.82 11.86
CA LEU A 121 -17.25 12.89 11.24
C LEU A 121 -17.16 12.05 9.97
N LEU A 122 -17.85 10.90 9.92
CA LEU A 122 -17.97 10.08 8.72
C LEU A 122 -18.69 10.84 7.61
N SER A 123 -19.84 11.47 7.92
CA SER A 123 -20.63 12.23 6.97
C SER A 123 -19.89 13.46 6.42
N GLU A 124 -19.05 14.09 7.25
CA GLU A 124 -18.18 15.21 6.84
C GLU A 124 -16.92 14.77 6.09
N GLY A 125 -16.63 13.46 6.01
CA GLY A 125 -15.44 12.92 5.37
C GLY A 125 -14.13 13.26 6.11
N ARG A 126 -14.17 13.32 7.46
CA ARG A 126 -13.03 13.74 8.30
C ARG A 126 -12.69 12.77 9.43
N HIS A 127 -13.19 11.54 9.38
CA HIS A 127 -12.96 10.55 10.41
C HIS A 127 -11.61 9.83 10.20
N HIS A 128 -10.54 10.32 10.84
CA HIS A 128 -9.19 9.78 10.66
C HIS A 128 -9.05 8.31 11.09
N ARG A 129 -9.79 7.90 12.12
CA ARG A 129 -9.78 6.52 12.65
C ARG A 129 -11.04 5.75 12.23
N LEU A 130 -11.48 5.94 10.99
CA LEU A 130 -12.70 5.31 10.45
C LEU A 130 -12.71 3.79 10.68
N PHE A 131 -11.55 3.18 10.54
CA PHE A 131 -11.30 1.75 10.72
C PHE A 131 -11.44 1.26 12.16
N ASP A 132 -11.62 2.12 13.17
CA ASP A 132 -11.95 1.67 14.53
C ASP A 132 -13.47 1.45 14.74
N HIS A 133 -14.30 1.94 13.80
CA HIS A 133 -15.76 1.98 13.96
C HIS A 133 -16.52 1.28 12.85
N LEU A 134 -16.08 1.41 11.59
CA LEU A 134 -16.61 0.61 10.49
C LEU A 134 -15.88 -0.72 10.39
N GLY A 135 -16.54 -1.73 9.83
CA GLY A 135 -16.04 -3.08 9.70
C GLY A 135 -16.60 -4.02 10.77
N ALA A 136 -15.85 -5.07 11.11
CA ALA A 136 -16.19 -6.01 12.18
C ALA A 136 -15.20 -5.91 13.35
N HIS A 137 -15.71 -5.59 14.54
CA HIS A 137 -14.92 -5.29 15.74
C HIS A 137 -15.28 -6.20 16.90
N PRO A 138 -14.40 -7.15 17.28
CA PRO A 138 -14.52 -7.88 18.54
C PRO A 138 -14.44 -6.92 19.73
N LEU A 139 -15.52 -6.78 20.48
CA LEU A 139 -15.59 -5.87 21.63
C LEU A 139 -16.55 -6.39 22.69
N LYS A 140 -16.45 -5.78 23.87
CA LYS A 140 -17.37 -6.00 24.98
C LYS A 140 -18.39 -4.87 25.00
N HIS A 141 -19.66 -5.17 24.70
CA HIS A 141 -20.78 -4.22 24.65
C HIS A 141 -21.81 -4.56 25.72
N GLU A 142 -22.17 -3.59 26.56
CA GLU A 142 -23.13 -3.80 27.67
C GLU A 142 -22.81 -5.07 28.49
N GLU A 143 -21.54 -5.23 28.86
CA GLU A 143 -20.96 -6.37 29.58
C GLU A 143 -20.93 -7.73 28.87
N VAL A 144 -21.29 -7.79 27.58
CA VAL A 144 -21.28 -9.01 26.77
C VAL A 144 -20.20 -8.95 25.69
N ASP A 145 -19.40 -10.00 25.59
CA ASP A 145 -18.43 -10.15 24.49
C ASP A 145 -19.16 -10.53 23.18
N GLY A 146 -18.73 -9.93 22.08
CA GLY A 146 -19.28 -10.20 20.76
C GLY A 146 -18.59 -9.39 19.68
N VAL A 147 -19.27 -9.20 18.55
CA VAL A 147 -18.72 -8.45 17.41
C VAL A 147 -19.71 -7.38 16.98
N ALA A 148 -19.26 -6.13 16.95
CA ALA A 148 -19.98 -5.03 16.32
C ALA A 148 -19.66 -5.02 14.82
N PHE A 149 -20.70 -4.97 13.99
CA PHE A 149 -20.60 -4.81 12.54
C PHE A 149 -21.16 -3.47 12.14
N ALA A 150 -20.42 -2.70 11.36
CA ALA A 150 -20.92 -1.47 10.77
C ALA A 150 -20.50 -1.29 9.32
N LEU A 151 -21.44 -0.90 8.47
CA LEU A 151 -21.27 -0.76 7.01
C LEU A 151 -21.87 0.54 6.49
N TRP A 152 -21.13 1.27 5.66
CA TRP A 152 -21.67 2.41 4.91
C TRP A 152 -22.32 1.93 3.61
N ALA A 153 -23.65 2.07 3.50
CA ALA A 153 -24.45 1.68 2.34
C ALA A 153 -25.74 2.54 2.25
N PRO A 154 -25.61 3.85 1.96
CA PRO A 154 -26.69 4.83 2.10
C PRO A 154 -27.92 4.56 1.22
N ASN A 155 -27.74 3.88 0.08
CA ASN A 155 -28.84 3.61 -0.85
C ASN A 155 -29.42 2.20 -0.72
N ALA A 156 -28.91 1.37 0.20
CA ALA A 156 -29.48 0.06 0.47
C ALA A 156 -30.92 0.18 0.99
N GLU A 157 -31.76 -0.80 0.64
CA GLU A 157 -33.06 -0.99 1.26
C GLU A 157 -32.95 -1.79 2.57
N ARG A 158 -32.06 -2.78 2.59
CA ARG A 158 -31.70 -3.55 3.79
C ARG A 158 -30.27 -4.05 3.67
N VAL A 159 -29.54 -4.03 4.77
CA VAL A 159 -28.26 -4.73 4.93
C VAL A 159 -28.41 -5.83 5.97
N SER A 160 -27.81 -6.99 5.73
CA SER A 160 -27.67 -8.07 6.70
C SER A 160 -26.22 -8.55 6.76
N VAL A 161 -25.77 -8.96 7.93
CA VAL A 161 -24.50 -9.69 8.05
C VAL A 161 -24.78 -11.18 7.89
N VAL A 162 -24.01 -11.84 7.03
CA VAL A 162 -24.15 -13.27 6.70
C VAL A 162 -22.81 -13.96 6.88
N GLY A 163 -22.81 -15.19 7.38
CA GLY A 163 -21.58 -15.90 7.67
C GLY A 163 -21.83 -17.34 8.12
N ASP A 164 -20.76 -18.00 8.55
CA ASP A 164 -20.81 -19.36 9.09
C ASP A 164 -21.81 -19.49 10.26
N PHE A 165 -21.80 -18.52 11.19
CA PHE A 165 -22.65 -18.44 12.37
C PHE A 165 -24.16 -18.35 12.08
N ASN A 166 -24.56 -18.05 10.85
CA ASN A 166 -25.97 -17.96 10.47
C ASN A 166 -26.31 -18.70 9.16
N PHE A 167 -25.44 -19.63 8.75
CA PHE A 167 -25.57 -20.43 7.52
C PHE A 167 -25.75 -19.57 6.26
N TRP A 168 -25.14 -18.40 6.24
CA TRP A 168 -25.22 -17.43 5.15
C TRP A 168 -26.66 -16.95 4.84
N ASP A 169 -27.58 -17.00 5.82
CA ASP A 169 -28.98 -16.56 5.65
C ASP A 169 -29.18 -15.12 6.12
N GLY A 170 -29.29 -14.18 5.18
CA GLY A 170 -29.45 -12.76 5.49
C GLY A 170 -30.78 -12.39 6.14
N ARG A 171 -31.74 -13.31 6.26
CA ARG A 171 -32.97 -13.03 7.03
C ARG A 171 -32.74 -13.06 8.54
N ARG A 172 -31.64 -13.67 9.01
CA ARG A 172 -31.41 -13.91 10.46
C ARG A 172 -30.82 -12.71 11.19
N HIS A 173 -29.89 -11.99 10.56
CA HIS A 173 -29.19 -10.86 11.18
C HIS A 173 -29.22 -9.57 10.32
N PRO A 174 -30.41 -9.02 9.98
CA PRO A 174 -30.51 -7.68 9.39
C PRO A 174 -30.02 -6.58 10.35
N LEU A 175 -29.27 -5.62 9.80
CA LEU A 175 -28.73 -4.46 10.49
C LEU A 175 -29.78 -3.35 10.62
N ARG A 176 -29.63 -2.46 11.61
CA ARG A 176 -30.38 -1.19 11.66
C ARG A 176 -29.66 -0.09 10.88
N SER A 177 -30.42 0.73 10.17
CA SER A 177 -29.93 1.98 9.60
C SER A 177 -29.84 3.07 10.66
N LEU A 178 -28.68 3.72 10.75
CA LEU A 178 -28.42 4.87 11.63
C LEU A 178 -28.78 6.19 10.92
N GLY A 179 -29.96 6.20 10.29
CA GLY A 179 -30.58 7.38 9.69
C GLY A 179 -29.80 7.97 8.52
N VAL A 180 -29.66 9.31 8.53
CA VAL A 180 -29.10 10.08 7.41
C VAL A 180 -27.61 9.84 7.16
N SER A 181 -26.90 9.22 8.11
CA SER A 181 -25.49 8.84 7.96
C SER A 181 -25.27 7.79 6.86
N GLY A 182 -26.31 7.02 6.52
CA GLY A 182 -26.19 5.88 5.59
C GLY A 182 -25.42 4.69 6.17
N VAL A 183 -25.07 4.72 7.45
CA VAL A 183 -24.40 3.62 8.15
C VAL A 183 -25.44 2.62 8.64
N TRP A 184 -25.14 1.35 8.49
CA TRP A 184 -25.89 0.21 8.99
C TRP A 184 -25.09 -0.47 10.09
N GLU A 185 -25.72 -0.89 11.18
CA GLU A 185 -25.02 -1.50 12.30
C GLU A 185 -25.82 -2.62 12.99
N ILE A 186 -25.09 -3.58 13.56
CA ILE A 186 -25.60 -4.57 14.53
C ILE A 186 -24.47 -5.05 15.45
N PHE A 187 -24.77 -5.33 16.71
CA PHE A 187 -23.90 -6.08 17.61
C PHE A 187 -24.38 -7.54 17.70
N LEU A 188 -23.51 -8.49 17.38
CA LEU A 188 -23.77 -9.91 17.53
C LEU A 188 -23.08 -10.45 18.79
N PRO A 189 -23.83 -10.75 19.86
CA PRO A 189 -23.27 -11.30 21.09
C PRO A 189 -22.70 -12.69 20.86
N GLU A 190 -21.69 -13.06 21.65
CA GLU A 190 -21.05 -14.38 21.69
C GLU A 190 -20.37 -14.83 20.37
N LEU A 191 -20.35 -13.96 19.35
CA LEU A 191 -19.65 -14.25 18.11
C LEU A 191 -18.13 -14.16 18.33
N ALA A 192 -17.41 -15.21 17.92
CA ALA A 192 -15.98 -15.31 18.10
C ALA A 192 -15.18 -14.67 16.93
N SER A 193 -13.96 -14.25 17.23
CA SER A 193 -12.98 -13.94 16.18
C SER A 193 -12.68 -15.18 15.33
N GLY A 194 -12.36 -14.99 14.06
CA GLY A 194 -12.05 -16.03 13.10
C GLY A 194 -13.22 -16.46 12.21
N SER A 195 -14.46 -16.15 12.60
CA SER A 195 -15.66 -16.39 11.78
C SER A 195 -15.58 -15.68 10.43
N LEU A 196 -16.10 -16.34 9.40
CA LEU A 196 -16.22 -15.79 8.06
C LEU A 196 -17.54 -15.05 7.90
N TYR A 197 -17.50 -13.88 7.27
CA TYR A 197 -18.69 -13.09 7.02
C TYR A 197 -18.62 -12.27 5.73
N LYS A 198 -19.80 -11.83 5.29
CA LYS A 198 -20.04 -10.83 4.26
C LYS A 198 -21.30 -10.02 4.62
N PHE A 199 -21.57 -9.00 3.82
CA PHE A 199 -22.83 -8.27 3.86
C PHE A 199 -23.74 -8.68 2.70
N GLU A 200 -24.96 -9.09 3.02
CA GLU A 200 -26.03 -9.24 2.05
C GLU A 200 -26.81 -7.92 1.97
N ILE A 201 -26.79 -7.29 0.79
CA ILE A 201 -27.40 -5.98 0.54
C ILE A 201 -28.58 -6.17 -0.40
N LEU A 202 -29.78 -5.85 0.08
CA LEU A 202 -30.95 -5.66 -0.77
C LEU A 202 -30.96 -4.21 -1.25
N THR A 203 -30.87 -4.02 -2.57
CA THR A 203 -30.90 -2.70 -3.19
C THR A 203 -32.35 -2.19 -3.32
N LYS A 204 -32.53 -0.87 -3.47
CA LYS A 204 -33.86 -0.28 -3.74
C LYS A 204 -34.51 -0.75 -5.04
N ASN A 205 -33.73 -1.31 -5.97
CA ASN A 205 -34.22 -1.90 -7.21
C ASN A 205 -34.67 -3.36 -7.05
N GLY A 206 -34.48 -3.95 -5.87
CA GLY A 206 -34.85 -5.34 -5.57
C GLY A 206 -33.74 -6.36 -5.80
N ASP A 207 -32.57 -5.95 -6.29
CA ASP A 207 -31.42 -6.84 -6.46
C ASP A 207 -30.80 -7.18 -5.11
N LEU A 208 -30.43 -8.45 -4.94
CA LEU A 208 -29.71 -8.96 -3.78
C LEU A 208 -28.23 -9.12 -4.14
N ARG A 209 -27.35 -8.47 -3.37
CA ARG A 209 -25.89 -8.45 -3.61
C ARG A 209 -25.18 -9.00 -2.40
N LEU A 210 -24.13 -9.78 -2.63
CA LEU A 210 -23.29 -10.32 -1.57
C LEU A 210 -21.91 -9.67 -1.64
N LYS A 211 -21.60 -8.83 -0.65
CA LYS A 211 -20.43 -7.95 -0.64
C LYS A 211 -19.48 -8.28 0.48
N THR A 212 -18.20 -8.30 0.17
CA THR A 212 -17.14 -8.33 1.17
C THR A 212 -17.06 -6.97 1.86
N ASP A 213 -16.73 -6.98 3.14
CA ASP A 213 -16.56 -5.76 3.93
C ASP A 213 -15.44 -4.87 3.35
N PRO A 214 -15.72 -3.62 2.95
CA PRO A 214 -14.71 -2.68 2.48
C PRO A 214 -13.60 -2.40 3.52
N LEU A 215 -13.90 -2.57 4.82
CA LEU A 215 -12.98 -2.43 5.94
C LEU A 215 -12.66 -3.78 6.61
N ALA A 216 -12.71 -4.88 5.86
CA ALA A 216 -12.20 -6.16 6.34
C ALA A 216 -10.73 -6.04 6.77
N PHE A 217 -10.39 -6.52 7.98
CA PHE A 217 -9.00 -6.59 8.47
C PHE A 217 -8.27 -7.89 8.13
N ALA A 218 -9.03 -8.90 7.77
CA ALA A 218 -8.54 -10.18 7.27
C ALA A 218 -9.55 -10.73 6.25
N MET A 219 -9.06 -11.50 5.30
CA MET A 219 -9.88 -12.12 4.25
C MET A 219 -9.50 -13.59 4.05
N GLU A 220 -10.38 -14.34 3.41
CA GLU A 220 -10.03 -15.68 2.93
C GLU A 220 -8.99 -15.64 1.81
N LEU A 221 -8.24 -16.75 1.68
CA LEU A 221 -7.33 -16.93 0.56
C LEU A 221 -8.11 -17.02 -0.76
N ARG A 222 -7.73 -16.16 -1.72
CA ARG A 222 -8.26 -16.18 -3.08
C ARG A 222 -8.23 -17.60 -3.70
N PRO A 223 -9.25 -18.02 -4.47
CA PRO A 223 -10.33 -17.20 -5.03
C PRO A 223 -11.51 -16.94 -4.09
N GLN A 224 -11.46 -17.45 -2.86
CA GLN A 224 -12.45 -17.10 -1.85
C GLN A 224 -12.33 -15.62 -1.48
N ASN A 225 -13.40 -15.06 -0.91
CA ASN A 225 -13.50 -13.61 -0.73
C ASN A 225 -14.37 -13.20 0.47
N ALA A 226 -14.71 -14.09 1.41
CA ALA A 226 -15.30 -13.62 2.65
C ALA A 226 -14.28 -12.83 3.47
N ALA A 227 -14.80 -11.84 4.21
CA ALA A 227 -14.04 -11.22 5.28
C ALA A 227 -13.95 -12.19 6.45
N ARG A 228 -12.88 -12.06 7.25
CA ARG A 228 -12.68 -12.82 8.47
C ARG A 228 -12.62 -11.85 9.64
N ILE A 229 -13.39 -12.13 10.69
CA ILE A 229 -13.35 -11.35 11.92
C ILE A 229 -11.96 -11.53 12.54
N PHE A 230 -11.27 -10.43 12.82
CA PHE A 230 -9.91 -10.47 13.36
C PHE A 230 -9.78 -9.51 14.54
N ASP A 231 -9.30 -10.01 15.68
CA ASP A 231 -8.99 -9.15 16.83
C ASP A 231 -7.62 -8.49 16.62
N GLN A 232 -7.70 -7.22 16.31
CA GLN A 232 -6.58 -6.34 16.02
C GLN A 232 -5.57 -6.16 17.17
N ARG A 233 -5.95 -6.43 18.43
CA ARG A 233 -5.16 -6.05 19.63
C ARG A 233 -4.17 -7.12 20.10
N ARG A 234 -4.07 -8.24 19.37
CA ARG A 234 -3.31 -9.42 19.80
C ARG A 234 -1.79 -9.27 19.70
N TYR A 235 -1.31 -8.51 18.71
CA TYR A 235 0.13 -8.33 18.47
C TYR A 235 0.76 -7.29 19.40
N LEU A 236 1.94 -7.59 19.93
CA LEU A 236 2.73 -6.69 20.78
C LEU A 236 4.01 -6.27 20.05
N TRP A 237 4.09 -4.99 19.68
CA TRP A 237 5.23 -4.40 18.97
C TRP A 237 6.49 -4.30 19.83
N GLN A 238 7.67 -4.43 19.21
CA GLN A 238 8.98 -4.32 19.84
C GLN A 238 9.89 -3.29 19.15
N ASP A 239 9.32 -2.42 18.33
CA ASP A 239 10.02 -1.45 17.48
C ASP A 239 10.22 -0.07 18.10
N ARG A 240 10.00 0.07 19.42
CA ARG A 240 10.09 1.35 20.13
C ARG A 240 11.41 2.10 19.91
N GLU A 241 12.52 1.40 19.67
CA GLU A 241 13.80 2.04 19.38
C GLU A 241 13.86 2.60 17.96
N TRP A 242 13.25 1.92 16.98
CA TRP A 242 13.07 2.44 15.62
C TRP A 242 12.25 3.73 15.64
N GLU A 243 11.10 3.74 16.34
CA GLU A 243 10.24 4.93 16.38
C GLU A 243 10.97 6.20 16.85
N LYS A 244 11.89 6.08 17.82
CA LYS A 244 12.69 7.22 18.30
C LYS A 244 13.71 7.72 17.28
N GLN A 245 14.16 6.84 16.38
CA GLN A 245 15.24 7.14 15.44
C GLN A 245 14.74 7.40 14.02
N ARG A 246 13.52 6.97 13.69
CA ARG A 246 12.92 7.05 12.35
C ARG A 246 13.00 8.45 11.76
N GLU A 247 12.61 9.46 12.52
CA GLU A 247 12.70 10.87 12.09
C GLU A 247 14.10 11.19 11.57
N ARG A 248 15.15 10.86 12.34
CA ARG A 248 16.56 11.09 11.96
C ARG A 248 16.97 10.30 10.71
N LEU A 249 16.50 9.06 10.58
CA LEU A 249 16.86 8.13 9.52
C LEU A 249 16.13 8.42 8.20
N GLN A 250 15.00 9.13 8.25
CA GLN A 250 14.16 9.47 7.10
C GLN A 250 14.22 10.95 6.70
N ARG A 251 15.09 11.74 7.34
CA ARG A 251 15.27 13.15 6.95
C ARG A 251 15.67 13.27 5.48
N PRO A 252 15.33 14.38 4.81
CA PRO A 252 15.71 14.60 3.42
C PRO A 252 17.23 14.53 3.17
N ASP A 253 18.02 14.88 4.19
CA ASP A 253 19.48 14.83 4.17
C ASP A 253 20.05 13.49 4.66
N ALA A 254 19.25 12.43 4.84
CA ALA A 254 19.71 11.08 5.18
C ALA A 254 19.88 10.19 3.92
N PRO A 255 20.66 9.10 3.98
CA PRO A 255 20.74 8.15 2.88
C PRO A 255 19.43 7.35 2.73
N LEU A 256 18.87 7.33 1.52
CA LEU A 256 17.70 6.53 1.18
C LEU A 256 18.02 5.63 -0.01
N ALA A 257 18.22 4.34 0.29
CA ALA A 257 18.41 3.28 -0.68
C ALA A 257 17.36 2.20 -0.43
N ILE A 258 16.47 2.02 -1.40
CA ILE A 258 15.28 1.18 -1.32
C ILE A 258 15.50 -0.10 -2.13
N TYR A 259 15.21 -1.24 -1.50
CA TYR A 259 15.10 -2.53 -2.17
C TYR A 259 13.62 -2.83 -2.41
N GLU A 260 13.18 -2.74 -3.66
CA GLU A 260 11.78 -2.98 -4.04
C GLU A 260 11.54 -4.49 -4.20
N VAL A 261 10.47 -5.01 -3.58
CA VAL A 261 10.22 -6.44 -3.40
C VAL A 261 8.75 -6.79 -3.67
N HIS A 262 8.52 -7.82 -4.48
CA HIS A 262 7.25 -8.54 -4.50
C HIS A 262 7.33 -9.78 -3.59
N PRO A 263 6.60 -9.81 -2.44
CA PRO A 263 6.75 -10.86 -1.42
C PRO A 263 6.56 -12.29 -1.97
N GLY A 264 5.60 -12.47 -2.90
CA GLY A 264 5.25 -13.79 -3.43
C GLY A 264 6.22 -14.38 -4.46
N SER A 265 7.26 -13.65 -4.87
CA SER A 265 8.22 -14.12 -5.87
C SER A 265 9.68 -13.87 -5.52
N TRP A 266 9.97 -13.18 -4.41
CA TRP A 266 11.35 -13.02 -3.96
C TRP A 266 11.99 -14.40 -3.70
N LYS A 267 11.31 -15.23 -2.91
CA LYS A 267 11.69 -16.61 -2.64
C LYS A 267 10.47 -17.43 -2.26
N ARG A 268 10.46 -18.71 -2.67
CA ARG A 268 9.44 -19.72 -2.36
C ARG A 268 10.12 -20.94 -1.72
N CYS A 269 9.32 -21.91 -1.28
CA CYS A 269 9.77 -23.19 -0.71
C CYS A 269 9.69 -24.30 -1.79
N PRO A 270 10.78 -24.67 -2.49
CA PRO A 270 10.75 -25.73 -3.49
C PRO A 270 10.33 -27.09 -2.92
N GLU A 271 10.77 -27.40 -1.70
CA GLU A 271 10.44 -28.62 -0.97
C GLU A 271 8.94 -28.76 -0.61
N GLU A 272 8.21 -27.65 -0.63
CA GLU A 272 6.76 -27.59 -0.39
C GLU A 272 5.99 -27.19 -1.66
N GLY A 273 6.50 -27.58 -2.83
CA GLY A 273 5.79 -27.38 -4.11
C GLY A 273 5.72 -25.93 -4.55
N GLU A 274 6.79 -25.15 -4.32
CA GLU A 274 6.87 -23.72 -4.64
C GLU A 274 5.84 -22.87 -3.87
N ARG A 275 5.50 -23.29 -2.64
CA ARG A 275 4.67 -22.50 -1.73
C ARG A 275 5.33 -21.15 -1.45
N TRP A 276 4.52 -20.09 -1.36
CA TRP A 276 4.99 -18.79 -0.88
C TRP A 276 5.53 -18.88 0.55
N LEU A 277 6.56 -18.09 0.84
CA LEU A 277 6.93 -17.81 2.21
C LEU A 277 5.81 -16.99 2.87
N SER A 278 5.47 -17.35 4.11
CA SER A 278 4.71 -16.47 4.97
C SER A 278 5.52 -15.21 5.32
N TYR A 279 4.87 -14.15 5.78
CA TYR A 279 5.53 -12.94 6.26
C TYR A 279 6.57 -13.24 7.35
N ARG A 280 6.29 -14.22 8.24
CA ARG A 280 7.24 -14.68 9.26
C ARG A 280 8.46 -15.39 8.70
N GLU A 281 8.26 -16.23 7.68
CA GLU A 281 9.36 -16.94 7.01
C GLU A 281 10.19 -16.01 6.12
N LEU A 282 9.54 -14.98 5.54
CA LEU A 282 10.17 -13.99 4.65
C LEU A 282 11.06 -13.00 5.42
N ALA A 283 10.61 -12.51 6.59
CA ALA A 283 11.28 -11.40 7.26
C ALA A 283 12.76 -11.66 7.58
N PRO A 284 13.16 -12.78 8.22
CA PRO A 284 14.56 -13.03 8.56
C PRO A 284 15.52 -13.09 7.36
N PRO A 285 15.29 -13.92 6.32
CA PRO A 285 16.21 -13.98 5.18
C PRO A 285 16.20 -12.69 4.34
N LEU A 286 15.06 -12.03 4.19
CA LEU A 286 14.99 -10.78 3.42
C LEU A 286 15.75 -9.66 4.11
N VAL A 287 15.53 -9.45 5.41
CA VAL A 287 16.25 -8.42 6.18
C VAL A 287 17.74 -8.70 6.22
N ALA A 288 18.16 -9.97 6.37
CA ALA A 288 19.57 -10.33 6.30
C ALA A 288 20.20 -9.96 4.94
N HIS A 289 19.50 -10.24 3.84
CA HIS A 289 19.93 -9.89 2.48
C HIS A 289 20.03 -8.38 2.25
N VAL A 290 18.99 -7.65 2.63
CA VAL A 290 18.89 -6.18 2.54
C VAL A 290 20.01 -5.51 3.34
N LYS A 291 20.29 -6.01 4.56
CA LYS A 291 21.38 -5.50 5.40
C LYS A 291 22.76 -5.84 4.89
N ASP A 292 22.98 -7.04 4.35
CA ASP A 292 24.26 -7.41 3.75
C ASP A 292 24.58 -6.46 2.59
N LEU A 293 23.62 -6.22 1.68
CA LEU A 293 23.76 -5.28 0.58
C LEU A 293 23.90 -3.82 1.05
N GLY A 294 23.26 -3.45 2.16
CA GLY A 294 23.39 -2.13 2.77
C GLY A 294 22.25 -1.16 2.44
N PHE A 295 21.13 -1.67 1.95
CA PHE A 295 19.89 -0.90 1.77
C PHE A 295 19.37 -0.38 3.11
N THR A 296 18.63 0.73 3.08
CA THR A 296 18.03 1.34 4.27
C THR A 296 16.55 1.03 4.40
N HIS A 297 15.86 0.74 3.29
CA HIS A 297 14.42 0.49 3.27
C HIS A 297 14.09 -0.68 2.34
N ILE A 298 12.98 -1.35 2.64
CA ILE A 298 12.28 -2.27 1.75
C ILE A 298 11.02 -1.55 1.26
N GLU A 299 10.80 -1.52 -0.05
CA GLU A 299 9.51 -1.11 -0.62
C GLU A 299 8.77 -2.36 -1.10
N LEU A 300 7.59 -2.61 -0.53
CA LEU A 300 6.77 -3.74 -0.91
C LEU A 300 5.81 -3.31 -2.02
N LEU A 301 5.78 -4.08 -3.11
CA LEU A 301 4.62 -4.08 -4.02
C LEU A 301 3.32 -4.32 -3.21
N PRO A 302 2.15 -3.91 -3.72
CA PRO A 302 0.95 -3.80 -2.91
C PRO A 302 0.62 -5.10 -2.16
N VAL A 303 0.46 -4.96 -0.84
CA VAL A 303 0.11 -6.07 0.06
C VAL A 303 -1.32 -6.01 0.57
N SER A 304 -2.11 -4.99 0.22
CA SER A 304 -3.56 -5.01 0.44
C SER A 304 -4.18 -6.22 -0.28
N GLU A 305 -5.31 -6.77 0.17
CA GLU A 305 -5.85 -7.99 -0.44
C GLU A 305 -6.33 -7.77 -1.89
N TYR A 306 -5.95 -8.67 -2.80
CA TYR A 306 -6.26 -8.61 -4.23
C TYR A 306 -6.65 -10.00 -4.78
N PRO A 307 -7.56 -10.09 -5.77
CA PRO A 307 -8.11 -11.37 -6.21
C PRO A 307 -7.23 -12.10 -7.22
N PHE A 308 -6.30 -11.40 -7.90
CA PHE A 308 -5.55 -11.95 -9.03
C PHE A 308 -4.04 -11.69 -8.92
N ASP A 309 -3.23 -12.76 -8.91
CA ASP A 309 -1.77 -12.65 -8.76
C ASP A 309 -1.08 -11.89 -9.89
N GLY A 310 -1.61 -12.01 -11.11
CA GLY A 310 -1.03 -11.34 -12.28
C GLY A 310 -1.23 -9.83 -12.28
N SER A 311 -2.00 -9.26 -11.33
CA SER A 311 -2.03 -7.82 -11.10
C SER A 311 -0.87 -7.34 -10.23
N TRP A 312 -0.06 -8.25 -9.68
CA TRP A 312 1.05 -7.99 -8.74
C TRP A 312 0.66 -7.23 -7.47
N GLY A 313 -0.64 -7.16 -7.19
CA GLY A 313 -1.22 -6.37 -6.10
C GLY A 313 -1.94 -5.08 -6.52
N TYR A 314 -1.73 -4.56 -7.73
CA TYR A 314 -2.29 -3.27 -8.16
C TYR A 314 -3.80 -3.26 -8.44
N GLN A 315 -4.49 -4.40 -8.35
CA GLN A 315 -5.95 -4.48 -8.44
C GLN A 315 -6.54 -4.90 -7.09
N VAL A 316 -6.53 -3.96 -6.15
CA VAL A 316 -6.92 -4.18 -4.75
C VAL A 316 -8.43 -4.36 -4.60
N SER A 317 -8.83 -5.38 -3.84
CA SER A 317 -10.24 -5.63 -3.46
C SER A 317 -10.51 -5.54 -1.96
N GLY A 318 -9.47 -5.58 -1.11
CA GLY A 318 -9.54 -5.44 0.34
C GLY A 318 -8.47 -4.49 0.86
N TYR A 319 -8.82 -3.20 0.94
CA TYR A 319 -7.87 -2.12 1.25
C TYR A 319 -7.33 -2.15 2.67
N TYR A 320 -8.09 -2.70 3.62
CA TYR A 320 -7.77 -2.72 5.05
C TYR A 320 -7.24 -4.08 5.55
N ALA A 321 -6.96 -5.02 4.65
CA ALA A 321 -6.41 -6.33 4.98
C ALA A 321 -5.09 -6.54 4.25
N PRO A 322 -3.99 -6.94 4.94
CA PRO A 322 -2.86 -7.53 4.25
C PRO A 322 -3.30 -8.85 3.60
N THR A 323 -2.75 -9.16 2.43
CA THR A 323 -3.15 -10.33 1.67
C THR A 323 -2.90 -11.61 2.45
N SER A 324 -3.91 -12.47 2.48
CA SER A 324 -3.90 -13.76 3.18
C SER A 324 -2.94 -14.79 2.55
N ARG A 325 -2.36 -14.49 1.38
CA ARG A 325 -1.38 -15.35 0.69
C ARG A 325 -0.16 -15.69 1.54
N TYR A 326 0.25 -14.76 2.41
CA TYR A 326 1.51 -14.85 3.16
C TYR A 326 1.28 -14.96 4.67
N GLY A 327 0.07 -15.30 5.12
CA GLY A 327 -0.26 -15.43 6.53
C GLY A 327 -1.35 -14.47 6.98
N ASP A 328 -1.48 -14.32 8.29
CA ASP A 328 -2.50 -13.48 8.89
C ASP A 328 -1.99 -12.03 9.12
N PRO A 329 -2.87 -11.09 9.52
CA PRO A 329 -2.48 -9.73 9.87
C PRO A 329 -1.34 -9.60 10.90
N ASP A 330 -1.26 -10.48 11.88
CA ASP A 330 -0.21 -10.44 12.90
C ASP A 330 1.13 -10.96 12.36
N ASP A 331 1.11 -11.85 11.36
CA ASP A 331 2.30 -12.23 10.59
C ASP A 331 2.87 -11.04 9.82
N PHE A 332 2.02 -10.18 9.25
CA PHE A 332 2.48 -8.95 8.58
C PHE A 332 3.04 -7.93 9.57
N LYS A 333 2.41 -7.74 10.74
CA LYS A 333 2.98 -6.91 11.82
C LYS A 333 4.35 -7.43 12.25
N PHE A 334 4.49 -8.75 12.37
CA PHE A 334 5.79 -9.36 12.66
C PHE A 334 6.85 -9.02 11.61
N PHE A 335 6.50 -9.04 10.32
CA PHE A 335 7.44 -8.66 9.27
C PHE A 335 7.94 -7.22 9.44
N VAL A 336 7.03 -6.27 9.68
CA VAL A 336 7.38 -4.86 9.87
C VAL A 336 8.20 -4.66 11.15
N ASP A 337 7.76 -5.25 12.26
CA ASP A 337 8.45 -5.19 13.56
C ASP A 337 9.87 -5.77 13.45
N TYR A 338 10.02 -6.89 12.74
CA TYR A 338 11.33 -7.51 12.50
C TYR A 338 12.24 -6.60 11.66
N CYS A 339 11.71 -5.91 10.63
CA CYS A 339 12.47 -4.92 9.86
C CYS A 339 12.95 -3.78 10.77
N HIS A 340 12.05 -3.21 11.58
CA HIS A 340 12.35 -2.11 12.49
C HIS A 340 13.39 -2.47 13.56
N GLN A 341 13.28 -3.65 14.17
CA GLN A 341 14.29 -4.16 15.13
C GLN A 341 15.68 -4.30 14.50
N HIS A 342 15.76 -4.35 13.18
CA HIS A 342 17.00 -4.45 12.42
C HIS A 342 17.38 -3.16 11.69
N GLU A 343 16.71 -2.03 12.02
CA GLU A 343 16.93 -0.69 11.46
C GLU A 343 16.68 -0.61 9.95
N ILE A 344 15.67 -1.34 9.45
CA ILE A 344 15.21 -1.28 8.06
C ILE A 344 13.80 -0.71 8.05
N GLY A 345 13.62 0.37 7.28
CA GLY A 345 12.29 0.96 7.09
C GLY A 345 11.45 0.19 6.06
N VAL A 346 10.13 0.25 6.18
CA VAL A 346 9.18 -0.42 5.28
C VAL A 346 8.30 0.60 4.58
N ILE A 347 8.40 0.68 3.26
CA ILE A 347 7.54 1.46 2.38
C ILE A 347 6.54 0.51 1.73
N LEU A 348 5.30 0.95 1.58
CA LEU A 348 4.26 0.17 0.93
C LEU A 348 3.73 0.87 -0.32
N ASP A 349 3.67 0.14 -1.43
CA ASP A 349 2.90 0.57 -2.59
C ASP A 349 1.41 0.61 -2.24
N TRP A 350 0.85 1.80 -2.32
CA TRP A 350 -0.52 2.11 -1.98
C TRP A 350 -1.27 2.53 -3.23
N VAL A 351 -2.47 1.97 -3.43
CA VAL A 351 -3.19 2.03 -4.72
C VAL A 351 -4.52 2.79 -4.59
N PRO A 352 -4.50 4.12 -4.40
CA PRO A 352 -5.72 4.93 -4.32
C PRO A 352 -6.26 5.34 -5.70
N ALA A 353 -5.58 5.02 -6.79
CA ALA A 353 -5.94 5.50 -8.12
C ALA A 353 -7.20 4.80 -8.67
N HIS A 354 -7.35 3.50 -8.43
CA HIS A 354 -8.43 2.70 -9.00
C HIS A 354 -8.67 1.41 -8.21
N PHE A 355 -9.75 0.69 -8.55
CA PHE A 355 -10.09 -0.65 -8.02
C PHE A 355 -10.74 -1.52 -9.12
N PRO A 356 -10.71 -2.86 -9.05
CA PRO A 356 -11.22 -3.72 -10.12
C PRO A 356 -12.76 -3.85 -10.10
N LYS A 357 -13.31 -4.45 -11.16
CA LYS A 357 -14.77 -4.59 -11.37
C LYS A 357 -15.39 -5.83 -10.72
N ASP A 358 -14.67 -6.51 -9.83
CA ASP A 358 -15.13 -7.69 -9.11
C ASP A 358 -16.41 -7.41 -8.32
N ASP A 359 -17.46 -8.19 -8.59
CA ASP A 359 -18.80 -7.93 -8.04
C ASP A 359 -18.86 -8.09 -6.52
N PHE A 360 -18.00 -8.92 -5.91
CA PHE A 360 -17.95 -9.08 -4.46
C PHE A 360 -17.38 -7.86 -3.72
N SER A 361 -16.67 -6.96 -4.42
CA SER A 361 -15.95 -5.83 -3.82
C SER A 361 -16.72 -4.50 -4.02
N LEU A 362 -16.02 -3.38 -4.24
CA LEU A 362 -16.57 -2.01 -4.14
C LEU A 362 -17.53 -1.60 -5.28
N ARG A 363 -17.52 -2.30 -6.42
CA ARG A 363 -18.33 -1.94 -7.60
C ARG A 363 -19.83 -1.98 -7.31
N LEU A 364 -20.57 -0.92 -7.65
CA LEU A 364 -22.02 -0.83 -7.46
C LEU A 364 -22.44 -1.31 -6.06
N PHE A 365 -21.73 -0.83 -5.04
CA PHE A 365 -21.70 -1.47 -3.72
C PHE A 365 -23.09 -1.65 -3.13
N ASP A 366 -23.89 -0.58 -3.08
CA ASP A 366 -25.24 -0.55 -2.51
C ASP A 366 -26.35 -0.54 -3.59
N GLY A 367 -26.00 -0.92 -4.83
CA GLY A 367 -26.86 -0.83 -6.01
C GLY A 367 -26.72 0.48 -6.79
N THR A 368 -25.88 1.41 -6.32
CA THR A 368 -25.51 2.64 -7.04
C THR A 368 -23.99 2.71 -7.24
N ALA A 369 -23.53 3.58 -8.14
CA ALA A 369 -22.12 3.96 -8.23
C ALA A 369 -21.70 4.72 -6.96
N LEU A 370 -21.29 3.96 -5.94
CA LEU A 370 -21.08 4.47 -4.58
C LEU A 370 -19.64 4.95 -4.40
N TYR A 371 -18.68 4.05 -4.61
CA TYR A 371 -17.24 4.33 -4.51
C TYR A 371 -16.69 4.88 -5.81
N GLU A 372 -17.18 4.40 -6.95
CA GLU A 372 -16.86 4.89 -8.28
C GLU A 372 -17.71 6.10 -8.68
N HIS A 373 -17.21 6.88 -9.64
CA HIS A 373 -18.02 7.94 -10.24
C HIS A 373 -19.09 7.36 -11.19
N ALA A 374 -20.32 7.89 -11.13
CA ALA A 374 -21.46 7.35 -11.89
C ALA A 374 -21.34 7.53 -13.42
N ASP A 375 -20.63 8.59 -13.87
CA ASP A 375 -20.28 8.79 -15.27
C ASP A 375 -19.03 7.97 -15.64
N PRO A 376 -19.13 6.96 -16.52
CA PRO A 376 -18.00 6.11 -16.87
C PRO A 376 -16.79 6.86 -17.48
N ARG A 377 -17.02 8.03 -18.09
CA ARG A 377 -15.94 8.87 -18.64
C ARG A 377 -15.01 9.41 -17.56
N GLN A 378 -15.49 9.46 -16.31
CA GLN A 378 -14.74 9.86 -15.13
C GLN A 378 -14.50 8.69 -14.17
N GLY A 379 -15.34 7.66 -14.22
CA GLY A 379 -15.37 6.53 -13.30
C GLY A 379 -14.68 5.26 -13.77
N GLU A 380 -14.13 5.20 -14.99
CA GLU A 380 -13.48 3.98 -15.51
C GLU A 380 -12.13 4.27 -16.19
N HIS A 381 -11.12 3.44 -15.95
CA HIS A 381 -9.92 3.38 -16.79
C HIS A 381 -10.15 2.39 -17.96
N PRO A 382 -10.28 2.86 -19.20
CA PRO A 382 -10.69 2.01 -20.32
C PRO A 382 -9.64 0.94 -20.67
N ASP A 383 -8.34 1.30 -20.68
CA ASP A 383 -7.28 0.36 -21.04
C ASP A 383 -7.02 -0.70 -19.95
N TRP A 384 -7.37 -0.41 -18.69
CA TRP A 384 -7.16 -1.31 -17.56
C TRP A 384 -8.40 -2.13 -17.20
N GLY A 385 -9.58 -1.69 -17.63
CA GLY A 385 -10.85 -2.31 -17.27
C GLY A 385 -11.23 -2.14 -15.79
N THR A 386 -10.68 -1.13 -15.11
CA THR A 386 -10.88 -0.84 -13.67
C THR A 386 -11.78 0.38 -13.46
N LEU A 387 -12.20 0.60 -12.22
CA LEU A 387 -13.03 1.72 -11.76
C LEU A 387 -12.18 2.75 -11.01
N ILE A 388 -12.54 4.02 -11.16
CA ILE A 388 -11.88 5.17 -10.54
C ILE A 388 -12.71 5.63 -9.34
N PHE A 389 -12.05 5.87 -8.21
CA PHE A 389 -12.72 6.41 -7.03
C PHE A 389 -13.33 7.79 -7.30
N ASN A 390 -14.52 8.02 -6.76
CA ASN A 390 -15.15 9.34 -6.74
C ASN A 390 -14.52 10.21 -5.64
N PHE A 391 -13.37 10.81 -5.93
CA PHE A 391 -12.64 11.66 -4.98
C PHE A 391 -13.43 12.87 -4.49
N GLY A 392 -14.45 13.31 -5.24
CA GLY A 392 -15.33 14.42 -4.85
C GLY A 392 -16.36 14.05 -3.78
N ARG A 393 -16.52 12.76 -3.46
CA ARG A 393 -17.45 12.29 -2.43
C ARG A 393 -16.74 12.21 -1.06
N PRO A 394 -17.21 12.94 -0.03
CA PRO A 394 -16.51 13.03 1.25
C PRO A 394 -16.21 11.67 1.90
N GLU A 395 -17.16 10.74 1.89
CA GLU A 395 -17.00 9.44 2.55
C GLU A 395 -16.01 8.54 1.78
N VAL A 396 -15.92 8.68 0.45
CA VAL A 396 -14.95 7.95 -0.39
C VAL A 396 -13.54 8.52 -0.22
N ALA A 397 -13.40 9.84 -0.22
CA ALA A 397 -12.14 10.49 0.11
C ALA A 397 -11.66 10.10 1.53
N ASN A 398 -12.58 10.04 2.50
CA ASN A 398 -12.28 9.62 3.86
C ASN A 398 -11.92 8.14 3.99
N PHE A 399 -12.55 7.26 3.21
CA PHE A 399 -12.15 5.85 3.10
C PHE A 399 -10.68 5.73 2.68
N LEU A 400 -10.25 6.45 1.64
CA LEU A 400 -8.85 6.41 1.21
C LEU A 400 -7.91 7.09 2.22
N LEU A 401 -8.29 8.25 2.77
CA LEU A 401 -7.49 8.96 3.76
C LEU A 401 -7.26 8.12 5.02
N ALA A 402 -8.33 7.54 5.57
CA ALA A 402 -8.24 6.67 6.73
C ALA A 402 -7.48 5.37 6.40
N ASN A 403 -7.47 4.91 5.15
CA ASN A 403 -6.66 3.76 4.75
C ASN A 403 -5.16 4.06 4.75
N ALA A 404 -4.74 5.26 4.34
CA ALA A 404 -3.35 5.68 4.50
C ALA A 404 -2.94 5.71 5.98
N PHE A 405 -3.79 6.27 6.85
CA PHE A 405 -3.54 6.28 8.29
C PHE A 405 -3.56 4.90 8.93
N PHE A 406 -4.35 3.98 8.39
CA PHE A 406 -4.36 2.59 8.81
C PHE A 406 -2.99 1.94 8.57
N TRP A 407 -2.44 2.02 7.37
CA TRP A 407 -1.11 1.44 7.11
C TRP A 407 0.00 2.10 7.96
N LEU A 408 0.03 3.44 8.01
CA LEU A 408 1.09 4.18 8.72
C LEU A 408 1.00 4.10 10.25
N GLY A 409 -0.23 4.12 10.78
CA GLY A 409 -0.50 4.16 12.22
C GLY A 409 -0.69 2.79 12.84
N TYR A 410 -1.42 1.89 12.17
CA TYR A 410 -1.78 0.58 12.72
C TYR A 410 -0.75 -0.51 12.38
N TYR A 411 -0.19 -0.50 11.17
CA TYR A 411 0.89 -1.40 10.76
C TYR A 411 2.29 -0.80 10.88
N HIS A 412 2.41 0.41 11.43
CA HIS A 412 3.66 1.12 11.64
C HIS A 412 4.49 1.37 10.37
N ILE A 413 3.88 1.27 9.19
CA ILE A 413 4.55 1.47 7.89
C ILE A 413 5.24 2.85 7.84
N ASP A 414 6.45 2.89 7.28
CA ASP A 414 7.33 4.06 7.29
C ASP A 414 7.11 5.02 6.13
N GLY A 415 6.48 4.53 5.06
CA GLY A 415 6.09 5.36 3.94
C GLY A 415 5.12 4.68 2.98
N LEU A 416 4.48 5.49 2.15
CA LEU A 416 3.59 5.03 1.08
C LEU A 416 4.13 5.51 -0.26
N ARG A 417 4.16 4.62 -1.25
CA ARG A 417 4.39 4.98 -2.65
C ARG A 417 3.08 4.90 -3.42
N VAL A 418 2.68 6.01 -4.02
CA VAL A 418 1.46 6.10 -4.85
C VAL A 418 1.83 5.84 -6.30
N ASP A 419 1.34 4.73 -6.81
CA ASP A 419 1.46 4.37 -8.23
C ASP A 419 0.51 5.20 -9.10
N ALA A 420 0.94 5.46 -10.34
CA ALA A 420 0.16 6.05 -11.42
C ALA A 420 -0.56 7.34 -11.02
N VAL A 421 0.10 8.26 -10.33
CA VAL A 421 -0.51 9.55 -9.91
C VAL A 421 -1.07 10.32 -11.11
N ALA A 422 -0.43 10.21 -12.28
CA ALA A 422 -0.94 10.79 -13.52
C ALA A 422 -2.36 10.30 -13.88
N SER A 423 -2.69 9.05 -13.58
CA SER A 423 -4.03 8.49 -13.83
C SER A 423 -5.12 9.16 -12.98
N MET A 424 -4.73 9.68 -11.80
CA MET A 424 -5.61 10.45 -10.93
C MET A 424 -5.72 11.90 -11.38
N LEU A 425 -4.61 12.52 -11.79
CA LEU A 425 -4.51 13.96 -12.06
C LEU A 425 -5.27 14.41 -13.32
N TYR A 426 -5.52 13.52 -14.29
CA TYR A 426 -6.10 13.90 -15.57
C TYR A 426 -7.38 13.16 -15.93
N LEU A 427 -8.39 13.94 -16.31
CA LEU A 427 -9.67 13.46 -16.83
C LEU A 427 -9.54 12.81 -18.22
N ASP A 428 -8.49 13.16 -18.98
CA ASP A 428 -8.20 12.60 -20.31
C ASP A 428 -7.20 11.44 -20.31
N TYR A 429 -6.76 10.96 -19.13
CA TYR A 429 -5.79 9.87 -19.03
C TYR A 429 -6.28 8.61 -19.76
N SER A 430 -5.51 8.14 -20.74
CA SER A 430 -5.82 6.93 -21.54
C SER A 430 -7.18 7.04 -22.30
N ARG A 431 -7.63 8.27 -22.62
CA ARG A 431 -8.89 8.52 -23.36
C ARG A 431 -8.65 9.31 -24.64
N LYS A 432 -9.45 9.05 -25.67
CA LYS A 432 -9.41 9.82 -26.93
C LYS A 432 -10.26 11.07 -26.83
N GLU A 433 -10.08 11.98 -27.78
CA GLU A 433 -10.96 13.15 -27.94
C GLU A 433 -12.43 12.71 -28.05
N GLY A 434 -13.31 13.34 -27.28
CA GLY A 434 -14.74 13.00 -27.21
C GLY A 434 -15.10 11.88 -26.21
N GLU A 435 -14.11 11.19 -25.63
CA GLU A 435 -14.32 10.12 -24.63
C GLU A 435 -14.19 10.60 -23.17
N TRP A 436 -13.89 11.89 -22.95
CA TRP A 436 -13.75 12.51 -21.63
C TRP A 436 -14.47 13.88 -21.56
N LEU A 437 -14.62 14.40 -20.34
CA LEU A 437 -15.22 15.71 -20.08
C LEU A 437 -14.22 16.64 -19.38
N PRO A 438 -14.13 17.92 -19.76
CA PRO A 438 -13.29 18.88 -19.05
C PRO A 438 -13.86 19.23 -17.68
N ASN A 439 -12.97 19.72 -16.81
CA ASN A 439 -13.36 20.27 -15.52
C ASN A 439 -14.17 21.58 -15.69
N ILE A 440 -14.66 22.12 -14.56
CA ILE A 440 -15.49 23.34 -14.54
C ILE A 440 -14.82 24.59 -15.14
N TYR A 441 -13.50 24.58 -15.33
CA TYR A 441 -12.71 25.66 -15.95
C TYR A 441 -12.31 25.36 -17.41
N GLY A 442 -12.74 24.23 -17.98
CA GLY A 442 -12.43 23.82 -19.35
C GLY A 442 -11.10 23.06 -19.50
N GLY A 443 -10.41 22.75 -18.39
CA GLY A 443 -9.14 22.03 -18.39
C GLY A 443 -9.29 20.51 -18.27
N ARG A 444 -8.18 19.79 -18.40
CA ARG A 444 -8.10 18.31 -18.27
C ARG A 444 -7.77 17.85 -16.85
N GLU A 445 -7.49 18.78 -15.95
CA GLU A 445 -7.09 18.50 -14.57
C GLU A 445 -8.30 17.99 -13.77
N ASN A 446 -8.13 16.87 -13.08
CA ASN A 446 -9.12 16.32 -12.16
C ASN A 446 -9.01 17.05 -10.81
N LEU A 447 -9.84 18.07 -10.61
CA LEU A 447 -9.75 18.97 -9.46
C LEU A 447 -10.00 18.26 -8.14
N GLU A 448 -10.91 17.29 -8.14
CA GLU A 448 -11.28 16.49 -6.99
C GLU A 448 -10.12 15.58 -6.56
N ALA A 449 -9.45 14.92 -7.51
CA ALA A 449 -8.25 14.12 -7.22
C ALA A 449 -7.09 14.99 -6.72
N ILE A 450 -6.88 16.17 -7.31
CA ILE A 450 -5.84 17.12 -6.86
C ILE A 450 -6.14 17.58 -5.43
N ALA A 451 -7.39 17.93 -5.13
CA ALA A 451 -7.81 18.32 -3.78
C ALA A 451 -7.57 17.18 -2.79
N PHE A 452 -7.97 15.96 -3.14
CA PHE A 452 -7.74 14.77 -2.33
C PHE A 452 -6.25 14.55 -2.03
N LEU A 453 -5.36 14.59 -3.03
CA LEU A 453 -3.92 14.39 -2.83
C LEU A 453 -3.29 15.48 -1.94
N LYS A 454 -3.71 16.74 -2.11
CA LYS A 454 -3.25 17.85 -1.26
C LYS A 454 -3.74 17.70 0.17
N ASP A 455 -4.99 17.27 0.35
CA ASP A 455 -5.59 17.05 1.66
C ASP A 455 -4.92 15.88 2.38
N LEU A 456 -4.73 14.75 1.67
CA LEU A 456 -3.96 13.59 2.13
C LEU A 456 -2.57 14.00 2.63
N ASN A 457 -1.77 14.62 1.78
CA ASN A 457 -0.38 14.96 2.14
C ASN A 457 -0.31 16.01 3.25
N ARG A 458 -1.27 16.94 3.31
CA ARG A 458 -1.34 17.93 4.40
C ARG A 458 -1.65 17.27 5.74
N GLU A 459 -2.62 16.35 5.79
CA GLU A 459 -2.95 15.67 7.05
C GLU A 459 -1.85 14.68 7.46
N LEU A 460 -1.23 13.99 6.50
CA LEU A 460 -0.05 13.16 6.76
C LEU A 460 1.13 13.96 7.32
N GLN A 461 1.43 15.13 6.74
CA GLN A 461 2.50 15.99 7.26
C GLN A 461 2.25 16.46 8.70
N LYS A 462 0.98 16.59 9.12
CA LYS A 462 0.62 16.97 10.49
C LYS A 462 0.72 15.81 11.48
N LEU A 463 0.19 14.65 11.10
CA LEU A 463 0.01 13.50 12.00
C LEU A 463 1.20 12.54 11.98
N TYR A 464 1.91 12.48 10.85
CA TYR A 464 2.97 11.55 10.52
C TYR A 464 4.15 12.26 9.81
N PRO A 465 4.71 13.34 10.40
CA PRO A 465 5.73 14.19 9.75
C PRO A 465 7.04 13.46 9.42
N ASP A 466 7.27 12.31 10.03
CA ASP A 466 8.45 11.48 9.88
C ASP A 466 8.26 10.33 8.89
N ARG A 467 7.08 10.20 8.25
CA ARG A 467 6.78 9.18 7.23
C ARG A 467 7.03 9.70 5.81
N LEU A 468 7.43 8.80 4.90
CA LEU A 468 7.72 9.13 3.51
C LEU A 468 6.50 8.92 2.62
N ILE A 469 6.12 9.91 1.81
CA ILE A 469 5.11 9.76 0.76
C ILE A 469 5.76 10.03 -0.60
N ILE A 470 5.73 9.02 -1.47
CA ILE A 470 6.45 8.99 -2.73
C ILE A 470 5.44 8.90 -3.88
N ALA A 471 5.63 9.69 -4.93
CA ALA A 471 4.79 9.66 -6.13
C ALA A 471 5.52 9.03 -7.32
N GLU A 472 4.83 8.16 -8.06
CA GLU A 472 5.12 7.92 -9.47
C GLU A 472 4.19 8.79 -10.32
N GLU A 473 4.77 9.78 -11.00
CA GLU A 473 4.07 10.72 -11.86
C GLU A 473 4.86 10.91 -13.15
N SER A 474 4.25 10.57 -14.29
CA SER A 474 4.93 10.37 -15.57
C SER A 474 4.64 11.43 -16.64
N THR A 475 3.94 12.52 -16.32
CA THR A 475 3.53 13.57 -17.28
C THR A 475 4.17 14.93 -17.05
N SER A 476 5.16 15.02 -16.16
CA SER A 476 5.85 16.27 -15.81
C SER A 476 4.94 17.31 -15.13
N TRP A 477 3.98 16.85 -14.31
CA TRP A 477 3.22 17.74 -13.42
C TRP A 477 4.20 18.54 -12.53
N PRO A 478 4.05 19.86 -12.41
CA PRO A 478 4.96 20.69 -11.62
C PRO A 478 4.62 20.66 -10.13
N GLY A 479 5.65 20.68 -9.28
CA GLY A 479 5.51 20.82 -7.84
C GLY A 479 4.94 19.57 -7.17
N VAL A 480 5.20 18.37 -7.70
CA VAL A 480 4.71 17.12 -7.11
C VAL A 480 5.27 16.94 -5.70
N SER A 481 6.57 17.19 -5.53
CA SER A 481 7.28 17.08 -4.25
C SER A 481 7.47 18.41 -3.52
N GLN A 482 6.71 19.43 -3.91
CA GLN A 482 6.67 20.73 -3.23
C GLN A 482 5.52 20.81 -2.22
N SER A 483 5.69 21.65 -1.20
CA SER A 483 4.67 21.87 -0.17
C SER A 483 3.33 22.30 -0.76
N THR A 484 2.24 21.81 -0.16
CA THR A 484 0.87 22.21 -0.52
C THR A 484 0.61 23.70 -0.30
N GLU A 485 1.31 24.34 0.64
CA GLU A 485 1.25 25.79 0.89
C GLU A 485 1.78 26.62 -0.29
N LEU A 486 2.73 26.06 -1.05
CA LEU A 486 3.30 26.68 -2.26
C LEU A 486 2.56 26.26 -3.54
N GLY A 487 1.45 25.55 -3.41
CA GLY A 487 0.64 25.08 -4.53
C GLY A 487 0.99 23.68 -5.05
N GLY A 488 2.04 23.04 -4.50
CA GLY A 488 2.45 21.68 -4.84
C GLY A 488 1.49 20.58 -4.34
N LEU A 489 1.78 19.33 -4.67
CA LEU A 489 0.97 18.18 -4.24
C LEU A 489 1.35 17.66 -2.85
N GLY A 490 2.52 18.00 -2.32
CA GLY A 490 2.93 17.68 -0.95
C GLY A 490 3.65 16.34 -0.76
N PHE A 491 4.07 15.66 -1.82
CA PHE A 491 4.88 14.44 -1.70
C PHE A 491 6.30 14.76 -1.18
N ASN A 492 6.95 13.80 -0.51
CA ASN A 492 8.35 13.97 -0.13
C ASN A 492 9.29 13.74 -1.31
N TYR A 493 8.97 12.76 -2.18
CA TYR A 493 9.76 12.42 -3.35
C TYR A 493 8.88 12.11 -4.57
N LYS A 494 9.46 12.29 -5.75
CA LYS A 494 8.90 11.87 -7.05
C LYS A 494 9.88 10.92 -7.74
N TRP A 495 9.38 9.82 -8.31
CA TRP A 495 10.17 8.98 -9.21
C TRP A 495 10.59 9.78 -10.46
N ASN A 496 11.88 9.76 -10.79
CA ASN A 496 12.41 10.43 -11.97
C ASN A 496 12.30 9.53 -13.21
N MET A 497 11.07 9.41 -13.73
CA MET A 497 10.79 8.58 -14.91
C MET A 497 11.54 9.05 -16.16
N GLY A 498 11.77 10.36 -16.30
CA GLY A 498 12.58 10.92 -17.39
C GLY A 498 14.03 10.43 -17.34
N TRP A 499 14.68 10.51 -16.17
CA TRP A 499 16.04 10.00 -15.98
C TRP A 499 16.10 8.50 -16.21
N MET A 500 15.12 7.75 -15.71
CA MET A 500 15.07 6.29 -15.85
C MET A 500 15.03 5.91 -17.33
N ASN A 501 14.09 6.49 -18.10
CA ASN A 501 13.94 6.21 -19.53
C ASN A 501 15.18 6.59 -20.33
N ASP A 502 15.66 7.83 -20.16
CA ASP A 502 16.85 8.33 -20.88
C ASP A 502 18.10 7.50 -20.57
N THR A 503 18.28 7.11 -19.31
CA THR A 503 19.43 6.32 -18.88
C THR A 503 19.35 4.90 -19.42
N LEU A 504 18.21 4.21 -19.27
CA LEU A 504 18.09 2.83 -19.75
C LEU A 504 18.19 2.75 -21.27
N GLU A 505 17.57 3.66 -22.01
CA GLU A 505 17.71 3.72 -23.47
C GLU A 505 19.18 3.97 -23.85
N PHE A 506 19.86 4.96 -23.25
CA PHE A 506 21.26 5.24 -23.52
C PHE A 506 22.17 4.01 -23.33
N PHE A 507 21.95 3.23 -22.27
CA PHE A 507 22.78 2.06 -21.99
C PHE A 507 22.54 0.89 -22.96
N THR A 508 21.40 0.83 -23.65
CA THR A 508 21.15 -0.16 -24.73
C THR A 508 21.92 0.14 -26.02
N ILE A 509 22.35 1.39 -26.21
CA ILE A 509 23.09 1.83 -27.39
C ILE A 509 24.49 1.24 -27.38
N ASP A 510 24.90 0.63 -28.50
CA ASP A 510 26.27 0.15 -28.70
C ASP A 510 27.27 1.28 -28.39
N PRO A 511 28.30 1.03 -27.55
CA PRO A 511 29.24 2.05 -27.12
C PRO A 511 29.85 2.92 -28.23
N ILE A 512 30.00 2.40 -29.46
CA ILE A 512 30.52 3.20 -30.58
C ILE A 512 29.61 4.36 -30.99
N TYR A 513 28.30 4.26 -30.72
CA TYR A 513 27.31 5.29 -31.08
C TYR A 513 26.97 6.24 -29.93
N ARG A 514 27.41 5.96 -28.69
CA ARG A 514 27.08 6.78 -27.51
C ARG A 514 27.52 8.24 -27.62
N SER A 515 28.55 8.53 -28.42
CA SER A 515 28.98 9.90 -28.70
C SER A 515 27.90 10.78 -29.34
N TYR A 516 26.99 10.18 -30.13
CA TYR A 516 25.86 10.88 -30.77
C TYR A 516 24.68 11.13 -29.81
N HIS A 517 24.67 10.45 -28.66
CA HIS A 517 23.60 10.49 -27.66
C HIS A 517 24.09 11.05 -26.31
N HIS A 518 25.24 11.74 -26.28
CA HIS A 518 25.85 12.25 -25.05
C HIS A 518 24.96 13.26 -24.30
N ASN A 519 24.10 13.96 -25.02
CA ASN A 519 23.08 14.85 -24.44
C ASN A 519 22.02 14.07 -23.65
N GLN A 520 21.64 12.87 -24.09
CA GLN A 520 20.62 12.05 -23.43
C GLN A 520 21.01 11.72 -22.00
N ILE A 521 22.25 11.27 -21.79
CA ILE A 521 22.75 10.91 -20.45
C ILE A 521 23.05 12.12 -19.56
N THR A 522 23.11 13.34 -20.11
CA THR A 522 23.39 14.58 -19.33
C THR A 522 22.15 15.45 -19.10
N PHE A 523 21.05 15.18 -19.81
CA PHE A 523 19.85 16.01 -19.82
C PHE A 523 19.14 16.07 -18.46
N SER A 524 19.08 14.95 -17.73
CA SER A 524 18.41 14.86 -16.43
C SER A 524 18.87 15.92 -15.42
N ILE A 525 20.15 16.28 -15.44
CA ILE A 525 20.74 17.27 -14.51
C ILE A 525 20.14 18.67 -14.69
N ILE A 526 19.62 19.01 -15.87
CA ILE A 526 18.99 20.31 -16.13
C ILE A 526 17.77 20.52 -15.23
N TYR A 527 17.02 19.45 -14.93
CA TYR A 527 15.83 19.51 -14.11
C TYR A 527 15.94 18.72 -12.81
N ALA A 528 17.06 18.04 -12.52
CA ALA A 528 17.26 17.18 -11.35
C ALA A 528 17.04 17.86 -9.98
N PHE A 529 16.95 19.19 -9.95
CA PHE A 529 16.72 19.98 -8.74
C PHE A 529 15.35 20.70 -8.73
N SER A 530 14.48 20.39 -9.69
CA SER A 530 13.11 20.93 -9.75
C SER A 530 12.14 20.23 -8.80
N GLU A 531 12.46 18.99 -8.43
CA GLU A 531 11.74 18.13 -7.51
C GLU A 531 12.75 17.36 -6.64
N HIS A 532 12.31 16.83 -5.51
CA HIS A 532 13.06 15.84 -4.76
C HIS A 532 12.92 14.48 -5.45
N PHE A 533 13.91 14.13 -6.27
CA PHE A 533 13.84 12.91 -7.07
C PHE A 533 14.34 11.67 -6.33
N LEU A 534 13.62 10.57 -6.57
CA LEU A 534 14.08 9.19 -6.39
C LEU A 534 14.36 8.61 -7.78
N LEU A 535 15.44 7.86 -7.93
CA LEU A 535 15.95 7.30 -9.19
C LEU A 535 15.61 5.80 -9.26
N PRO A 536 14.47 5.41 -9.87
CA PRO A 536 14.01 4.02 -9.85
C PRO A 536 14.61 3.20 -10.99
N PHE A 537 15.06 1.99 -10.66
CA PHE A 537 15.02 0.85 -11.57
C PHE A 537 14.07 -0.19 -10.96
N SER A 538 12.78 -0.03 -11.26
CA SER A 538 11.70 -0.76 -10.63
C SER A 538 11.32 -2.05 -11.35
N HIS A 539 10.37 -2.79 -10.79
CA HIS A 539 9.80 -4.01 -11.35
C HIS A 539 9.26 -3.86 -12.79
N ASP A 540 8.66 -2.72 -13.12
CA ASP A 540 8.14 -2.40 -14.45
C ASP A 540 9.23 -2.38 -15.53
N GLU A 541 10.49 -2.19 -15.14
CA GLU A 541 11.63 -2.13 -16.04
C GLU A 541 12.30 -3.48 -16.28
N VAL A 542 11.73 -4.58 -15.82
CA VAL A 542 12.31 -5.92 -16.06
C VAL A 542 11.24 -6.95 -16.45
N VAL A 543 10.19 -6.51 -17.15
CA VAL A 543 9.03 -7.31 -17.57
C VAL A 543 8.56 -6.94 -18.99
N HIS A 544 7.54 -7.64 -19.48
CA HIS A 544 6.77 -7.33 -20.69
C HIS A 544 7.62 -7.17 -21.97
N GLY A 545 8.66 -7.97 -22.12
CA GLY A 545 9.53 -7.95 -23.30
C GLY A 545 10.63 -6.88 -23.25
N LYS A 546 10.72 -6.10 -22.17
CA LYS A 546 11.79 -5.11 -22.00
C LYS A 546 13.15 -5.74 -21.65
N GLY A 547 13.18 -7.02 -21.26
CA GLY A 547 14.37 -7.74 -20.80
C GLY A 547 14.81 -7.34 -19.39
N SER A 548 15.67 -8.16 -18.77
CA SER A 548 16.36 -7.77 -17.54
C SER A 548 17.37 -6.66 -17.80
N LEU A 549 17.84 -5.97 -16.75
CA LEU A 549 18.88 -4.95 -16.91
C LEU A 549 20.16 -5.50 -17.54
N LEU A 550 20.57 -6.74 -17.23
CA LEU A 550 21.74 -7.36 -17.86
C LEU A 550 21.50 -7.64 -19.35
N ALA A 551 20.32 -8.19 -19.68
CA ALA A 551 19.98 -8.57 -21.05
C ALA A 551 19.95 -7.36 -22.00
N ARG A 552 19.56 -6.18 -21.49
CA ARG A 552 19.56 -4.90 -22.21
C ARG A 552 20.96 -4.37 -22.57
N MET A 553 22.02 -4.83 -21.88
CA MET A 553 23.36 -4.31 -22.11
C MET A 553 23.97 -4.83 -23.43
N PRO A 554 24.62 -3.98 -24.24
CA PRO A 554 25.28 -4.40 -25.46
C PRO A 554 26.64 -5.04 -25.20
N GLY A 555 27.13 -5.76 -26.22
CA GLY A 555 28.48 -6.32 -26.23
C GLY A 555 28.55 -7.79 -25.80
N ASP A 556 29.78 -8.26 -25.63
CA ASP A 556 30.06 -9.60 -25.11
C ASP A 556 29.68 -9.73 -23.61
N PRO A 557 29.68 -10.95 -23.03
CA PRO A 557 29.31 -11.13 -21.63
C PRO A 557 30.08 -10.24 -20.64
N TRP A 558 31.38 -10.02 -20.86
CA TRP A 558 32.18 -9.14 -19.99
C TRP A 558 31.70 -7.69 -20.08
N GLN A 559 31.46 -7.21 -21.31
CA GLN A 559 30.94 -5.86 -21.56
C GLN A 559 29.53 -5.66 -20.99
N LYS A 560 28.68 -6.69 -21.01
CA LYS A 560 27.35 -6.63 -20.38
C LYS A 560 27.43 -6.36 -18.89
N PHE A 561 28.25 -7.14 -18.17
CA PHE A 561 28.48 -6.90 -16.74
C PHE A 561 29.15 -5.55 -16.48
N ALA A 562 30.12 -5.14 -17.30
CA ALA A 562 30.78 -3.84 -17.16
C ALA A 562 29.79 -2.68 -17.34
N ASN A 563 28.93 -2.73 -18.36
CA ASN A 563 27.85 -1.75 -18.55
C ASN A 563 26.87 -1.74 -17.37
N LEU A 564 26.48 -2.91 -16.85
CA LEU A 564 25.56 -2.97 -15.71
C LEU A 564 26.20 -2.37 -14.44
N ARG A 565 27.49 -2.65 -14.17
CA ARG A 565 28.24 -2.00 -13.08
C ARG A 565 28.32 -0.49 -13.28
N LEU A 566 28.56 -0.04 -14.50
CA LEU A 566 28.63 1.38 -14.84
C LEU A 566 27.28 2.08 -14.69
N LEU A 567 26.18 1.44 -15.13
CA LEU A 567 24.81 1.91 -14.97
C LEU A 567 24.48 2.14 -13.49
N LEU A 568 24.71 1.13 -12.64
CA LEU A 568 24.44 1.25 -11.21
C LEU A 568 25.38 2.26 -10.54
N SER A 569 26.65 2.32 -10.95
CA SER A 569 27.56 3.37 -10.45
C SER A 569 27.03 4.75 -10.78
N TYR A 570 26.51 4.97 -12.00
CA TYR A 570 25.88 6.22 -12.40
C TYR A 570 24.63 6.52 -11.57
N GLN A 571 23.72 5.56 -11.38
CA GLN A 571 22.54 5.72 -10.52
C GLN A 571 22.94 6.17 -9.11
N PHE A 572 23.92 5.53 -8.49
CA PHE A 572 24.31 5.80 -7.10
C PHE A 572 25.13 7.09 -6.94
N THR A 573 25.72 7.61 -8.01
CA THR A 573 26.51 8.85 -7.99
C THR A 573 25.78 10.08 -8.55
N HIS A 574 24.71 9.88 -9.33
CA HIS A 574 23.77 10.92 -9.75
C HIS A 574 22.99 11.50 -8.54
N PRO A 575 22.63 12.80 -8.52
CA PRO A 575 21.75 13.37 -7.49
C PRO A 575 20.37 12.69 -7.41
N GLY A 576 19.87 12.47 -6.20
CA GLY A 576 18.54 11.86 -5.91
C GLY A 576 18.62 10.56 -5.13
N LYS A 577 17.52 10.12 -4.52
CA LYS A 577 17.46 8.88 -3.71
C LYS A 577 17.42 7.62 -4.60
N LYS A 578 17.67 6.43 -4.06
CA LYS A 578 17.93 5.22 -4.86
C LYS A 578 16.85 4.17 -4.66
N LEU A 579 16.40 3.53 -5.74
CA LEU A 579 15.54 2.35 -5.69
C LEU A 579 16.01 1.31 -6.70
N LEU A 580 16.08 0.05 -6.26
CA LEU A 580 16.46 -1.08 -7.09
C LEU A 580 15.50 -2.25 -6.84
N PHE A 581 14.94 -2.81 -7.90
CA PHE A 581 14.10 -3.98 -7.81
C PHE A 581 14.88 -5.26 -7.57
N MET A 582 14.31 -6.12 -6.73
CA MET A 582 14.84 -7.44 -6.39
C MET A 582 15.25 -8.26 -7.62
N GLY A 583 16.32 -9.03 -7.48
CA GLY A 583 16.87 -9.86 -8.54
C GLY A 583 17.88 -9.12 -9.42
N THR A 584 17.84 -7.78 -9.49
CA THR A 584 18.84 -7.01 -10.24
C THR A 584 20.27 -7.31 -9.78
N GLU A 585 20.47 -7.48 -8.46
CA GLU A 585 21.75 -7.84 -7.85
C GLU A 585 22.26 -9.26 -8.20
N LEU A 586 21.37 -10.11 -8.73
CA LEU A 586 21.71 -11.44 -9.27
C LEU A 586 22.04 -11.37 -10.77
N ALA A 587 21.71 -10.25 -11.40
CA ALA A 587 21.85 -9.95 -12.82
C ALA A 587 21.23 -11.02 -13.77
N PRO A 588 20.00 -11.51 -13.55
CA PRO A 588 19.44 -12.59 -14.36
C PRO A 588 19.42 -12.24 -15.85
N GLU A 589 19.47 -13.24 -16.74
CA GLU A 589 19.24 -13.01 -18.18
C GLU A 589 17.75 -12.84 -18.49
N ARG A 590 16.88 -13.49 -17.71
CA ARG A 590 15.44 -13.48 -17.90
C ARG A 590 14.78 -12.32 -17.16
N GLU A 591 13.61 -11.94 -17.66
CA GLU A 591 12.69 -11.03 -17.00
C GLU A 591 12.19 -11.58 -15.67
N TRP A 592 11.72 -10.68 -14.82
CA TRP A 592 11.04 -11.06 -13.59
C TRP A 592 9.76 -11.84 -13.93
N ASN A 593 9.54 -12.92 -13.17
CA ASN A 593 8.33 -13.74 -13.26
C ASN A 593 7.70 -13.85 -11.87
N PHE A 594 6.57 -13.18 -11.66
CA PHE A 594 5.83 -13.20 -10.39
C PHE A 594 5.39 -14.61 -9.96
N ASN A 595 5.34 -15.57 -10.88
CA ASN A 595 4.95 -16.96 -10.60
C ASN A 595 6.10 -17.86 -10.11
N ALA A 596 7.33 -17.36 -10.02
CA ALA A 596 8.49 -18.15 -9.63
C ALA A 596 9.34 -17.42 -8.59
N SER A 597 10.20 -18.17 -7.90
CA SER A 597 11.31 -17.59 -7.12
C SER A 597 12.31 -16.89 -8.05
N LEU A 598 13.02 -15.89 -7.51
CA LEU A 598 14.25 -15.38 -8.13
C LEU A 598 15.28 -16.50 -8.34
N ASP A 599 16.19 -16.30 -9.28
CA ASP A 599 17.23 -17.26 -9.66
C ASP A 599 18.40 -17.32 -8.67
N TRP A 600 18.12 -17.65 -7.41
CA TRP A 600 19.12 -17.72 -6.35
C TRP A 600 20.30 -18.66 -6.65
N HIS A 601 20.08 -19.69 -7.47
CA HIS A 601 21.11 -20.63 -7.90
C HIS A 601 22.25 -19.97 -8.67
N LEU A 602 22.00 -18.83 -9.33
CA LEU A 602 23.01 -18.08 -10.09
C LEU A 602 24.20 -17.66 -9.23
N LEU A 603 24.00 -17.33 -7.95
CA LEU A 603 25.10 -16.99 -7.05
C LEU A 603 25.94 -18.21 -6.68
N ALA A 604 25.38 -19.41 -6.67
CA ALA A 604 26.16 -20.63 -6.39
C ALA A 604 26.94 -21.09 -7.63
N GLU A 605 26.35 -20.96 -8.81
CA GLU A 605 26.83 -21.59 -10.05
C GLU A 605 27.72 -20.67 -10.90
N ASP A 606 27.54 -19.34 -10.84
CA ASP A 606 28.23 -18.38 -11.70
C ASP A 606 29.21 -17.47 -10.92
N PRO A 607 30.53 -17.63 -11.10
CA PRO A 607 31.53 -16.75 -10.48
C PRO A 607 31.39 -15.26 -10.83
N GLU A 608 30.99 -14.91 -12.05
CA GLU A 608 30.88 -13.51 -12.46
C GLU A 608 29.68 -12.83 -11.79
N ARG A 609 28.58 -13.57 -11.59
CA ARG A 609 27.42 -13.08 -10.83
C ARG A 609 27.73 -12.87 -9.37
N ARG A 610 28.55 -13.72 -8.75
CA ARG A 610 29.06 -13.47 -7.39
C ARG A 610 29.89 -12.20 -7.30
N LYS A 611 30.77 -11.96 -8.27
CA LYS A 611 31.57 -10.73 -8.33
C LYS A 611 30.68 -9.49 -8.53
N PHE A 612 29.65 -9.61 -9.36
CA PHE A 612 28.66 -8.55 -9.56
C PHE A 612 27.82 -8.29 -8.29
N PHE A 613 27.43 -9.34 -7.56
CA PHE A 613 26.76 -9.23 -6.27
C PHE A 613 27.64 -8.50 -5.24
N ILE A 614 28.93 -8.85 -5.16
CA ILE A 614 29.92 -8.16 -4.32
C ILE A 614 30.04 -6.68 -4.73
N PHE A 615 30.02 -6.38 -6.04
CA PHE A 615 29.97 -5.00 -6.52
C PHE A 615 28.74 -4.24 -6.03
N CYS A 616 27.54 -4.83 -6.14
CA CYS A 616 26.30 -4.21 -5.67
C CYS A 616 26.39 -3.90 -4.19
N ARG A 617 26.80 -4.88 -3.38
CA ARG A 617 27.03 -4.72 -1.95
C ARG A 617 27.97 -3.56 -1.64
N ASP A 618 29.16 -3.56 -2.23
CA ASP A 618 30.18 -2.57 -1.91
C ASP A 618 29.78 -1.17 -2.38
N LEU A 619 29.06 -1.04 -3.51
CA LEU A 619 28.52 0.22 -4.01
C LEU A 619 27.45 0.80 -3.08
N ILE A 620 26.47 -0.02 -2.67
CA ILE A 620 25.37 0.42 -1.82
C ILE A 620 25.89 0.76 -0.42
N GLN A 621 26.80 -0.04 0.15
CA GLN A 621 27.47 0.30 1.40
C GLN A 621 28.34 1.55 1.28
N PHE A 622 28.99 1.77 0.12
CA PHE A 622 29.71 3.02 -0.16
C PHE A 622 28.77 4.22 -0.14
N TYR A 623 27.61 4.13 -0.79
CA TYR A 623 26.58 5.17 -0.74
C TYR A 623 26.16 5.49 0.70
N ARG A 624 25.89 4.47 1.52
CA ARG A 624 25.46 4.67 2.91
C ARG A 624 26.50 5.41 3.77
N ARG A 625 27.80 5.19 3.55
CA ARG A 625 28.88 5.83 4.33
C ARG A 625 29.36 7.18 3.78
N GLU A 626 29.22 7.42 2.48
CA GLU A 626 29.76 8.61 1.82
C GLU A 626 28.70 9.70 1.68
N SER A 627 28.69 10.64 2.64
CA SER A 627 27.67 11.69 2.74
C SER A 627 27.61 12.64 1.55
N THR A 628 28.69 12.75 0.76
CA THR A 628 28.68 13.54 -0.48
C THR A 628 27.65 13.04 -1.49
N LEU A 629 27.26 11.76 -1.43
CA LEU A 629 26.32 11.16 -2.36
C LEU A 629 24.84 11.38 -2.03
N TRP A 630 24.50 11.86 -0.82
CA TRP A 630 23.10 11.96 -0.39
C TRP A 630 22.72 13.21 0.42
N GLN A 631 23.66 13.85 1.12
CA GLN A 631 23.32 14.92 2.07
C GLN A 631 22.80 16.19 1.40
N ARG A 632 23.23 16.46 0.15
CA ARG A 632 22.80 17.61 -0.65
C ARG A 632 22.15 17.19 -1.97
N ASP A 633 21.36 16.11 -1.98
CA ASP A 633 20.62 15.67 -3.18
C ASP A 633 19.54 16.67 -3.64
N ASN A 634 18.95 17.41 -2.69
CA ASN A 634 17.78 18.25 -2.92
C ASN A 634 18.11 19.70 -3.35
N GLY A 635 19.30 19.92 -3.92
CA GLY A 635 19.72 21.24 -4.36
C GLY A 635 20.97 21.20 -5.24
N ASP A 636 21.15 22.27 -6.02
CA ASP A 636 22.26 22.40 -6.98
C ASP A 636 23.65 22.45 -6.31
N GLN A 637 23.74 22.86 -5.05
CA GLN A 637 25.00 22.94 -4.30
C GLN A 637 25.70 21.59 -4.09
N GLY A 638 24.96 20.48 -4.20
CA GLY A 638 25.48 19.12 -4.04
C GLY A 638 26.14 18.54 -5.29
N PHE A 639 26.08 19.22 -6.44
CA PHE A 639 26.56 18.73 -7.73
C PHE A 639 27.25 19.83 -8.53
N ALA A 640 28.29 19.47 -9.28
CA ALA A 640 28.76 20.32 -10.37
C ALA A 640 29.51 19.51 -11.44
N TRP A 641 29.29 19.86 -12.71
CA TRP A 641 30.09 19.32 -13.79
C TRP A 641 31.54 19.81 -13.69
N ILE A 642 32.48 18.91 -13.95
CA ILE A 642 33.88 19.24 -14.24
C ILE A 642 34.09 19.15 -15.75
N ASN A 643 33.61 18.08 -16.39
CA ASN A 643 33.56 17.95 -17.83
C ASN A 643 32.40 17.05 -18.27
N CYS A 644 31.44 17.60 -19.00
CA CYS A 644 30.34 16.88 -19.67
C CYS A 644 30.33 17.09 -21.18
N HIS A 645 31.43 17.57 -21.76
CA HIS A 645 31.53 17.88 -23.19
C HIS A 645 32.39 16.88 -23.97
N ASP A 646 33.03 15.93 -23.28
CA ASP A 646 33.85 14.88 -23.90
C ASP A 646 33.01 13.75 -24.50
N HIS A 647 32.08 14.12 -25.37
CA HIS A 647 31.25 13.21 -26.14
C HIS A 647 32.09 12.30 -27.05
N LYS A 648 33.25 12.76 -27.53
CA LYS A 648 34.13 11.97 -28.41
C LYS A 648 34.66 10.71 -27.71
N ASN A 649 35.06 10.82 -26.45
CA ASN A 649 35.43 9.66 -25.63
C ASN A 649 34.25 9.09 -24.84
N SER A 650 33.09 9.77 -24.85
CA SER A 650 31.93 9.51 -23.98
C SER A 650 32.33 9.40 -22.50
N VAL A 651 33.11 10.37 -22.03
CA VAL A 651 33.54 10.48 -20.63
C VAL A 651 32.76 11.58 -19.93
N LEU A 652 32.22 11.27 -18.75
CA LEU A 652 31.59 12.24 -17.85
C LEU A 652 32.42 12.41 -16.59
N VAL A 653 32.58 13.67 -16.16
CA VAL A 653 33.28 14.02 -14.93
C VAL A 653 32.47 15.06 -14.17
N TYR A 654 32.14 14.76 -12.93
CA TYR A 654 31.43 15.68 -12.04
C TYR A 654 31.86 15.51 -10.59
N GLN A 655 31.49 16.47 -9.76
CA GLN A 655 31.72 16.44 -8.32
C GLN A 655 30.40 16.33 -7.55
N ARG A 656 30.42 15.56 -6.47
CA ARG A 656 29.38 15.48 -5.45
C ARG A 656 29.88 16.09 -4.15
N ARG A 657 29.04 16.85 -3.44
CA ARG A 657 29.43 17.61 -2.24
C ARG A 657 28.48 17.38 -1.07
N ASN A 658 29.04 17.32 0.14
CA ASN A 658 28.30 17.25 1.39
C ASN A 658 28.20 18.62 2.08
N ALA A 659 27.57 18.67 3.26
CA ALA A 659 27.40 19.90 4.02
C ALA A 659 28.73 20.52 4.51
N ALA A 660 29.79 19.73 4.62
CA ALA A 660 31.13 20.17 5.01
C ALA A 660 32.00 20.59 3.81
N ASP A 661 31.40 20.71 2.61
CA ASP A 661 32.06 21.01 1.34
C ASP A 661 33.20 20.04 0.98
N GLU A 662 33.18 18.82 1.52
CA GLU A 662 34.00 17.73 1.00
C GLU A 662 33.53 17.37 -0.41
N SER A 663 34.46 16.99 -1.28
CA SER A 663 34.18 16.73 -2.68
C SER A 663 34.55 15.30 -3.04
N LEU A 664 33.61 14.57 -3.62
CA LEU A 664 33.83 13.30 -4.31
C LEU A 664 33.79 13.53 -5.81
N ILE A 665 34.87 13.21 -6.51
CA ILE A 665 34.99 13.32 -7.96
C ILE A 665 34.55 12.01 -8.59
N CYS A 666 33.53 12.06 -9.42
CA CYS A 666 32.97 10.92 -10.13
C CYS A 666 33.40 10.98 -11.59
N ILE A 667 34.02 9.91 -12.08
CA ILE A 667 34.47 9.78 -13.47
C ILE A 667 33.82 8.54 -14.05
N LEU A 668 33.12 8.68 -15.18
CA LEU A 668 32.43 7.59 -15.88
C LEU A 668 32.96 7.51 -17.31
N ASN A 669 33.46 6.34 -17.69
CA ASN A 669 33.81 6.04 -19.08
C ASN A 669 32.72 5.16 -19.70
N LEU A 670 31.96 5.73 -20.62
CA LEU A 670 30.81 5.07 -21.24
C LEU A 670 31.20 4.22 -22.46
N THR A 671 32.50 3.97 -22.69
CA THR A 671 33.00 3.10 -23.78
C THR A 671 33.98 2.04 -23.27
N PRO A 672 34.20 0.93 -24.02
CA PRO A 672 35.19 -0.07 -23.65
C PRO A 672 36.63 0.35 -23.93
N GLN A 673 36.88 1.58 -24.41
CA GLN A 673 38.23 2.07 -24.63
C GLN A 673 38.87 2.49 -23.31
N VAL A 674 40.05 1.95 -22.99
CA VAL A 674 40.84 2.43 -21.85
C VAL A 674 41.49 3.77 -22.21
N HIS A 675 41.37 4.76 -21.35
CA HIS A 675 42.04 6.05 -21.53
C HIS A 675 43.23 6.16 -20.59
N HIS A 676 44.43 5.92 -21.13
CA HIS A 676 45.68 6.17 -20.41
C HIS A 676 46.08 7.64 -20.49
N HIS A 677 46.69 8.15 -19.42
CA HIS A 677 47.16 9.53 -19.33
C HIS A 677 46.07 10.58 -19.62
N TYR A 678 44.82 10.27 -19.30
CA TYR A 678 43.71 11.21 -19.43
C TYR A 678 43.90 12.36 -18.44
N GLN A 679 43.98 13.59 -18.95
CA GLN A 679 44.16 14.77 -18.11
C GLN A 679 42.82 15.15 -17.47
N LEU A 680 42.74 14.98 -16.15
CA LEU A 680 41.54 15.28 -15.35
C LEU A 680 41.74 16.58 -14.56
N GLY A 681 40.82 17.53 -14.71
CA GLY A 681 40.73 18.72 -13.86
C GLY A 681 40.24 18.37 -12.45
N LEU A 682 40.86 18.96 -11.43
CA LEU A 682 40.61 18.68 -10.01
C LEU A 682 40.55 19.98 -9.19
N PRO A 683 39.65 20.08 -8.20
CA PRO A 683 39.36 21.33 -7.49
C PRO A 683 40.54 21.85 -6.65
N ARG A 684 41.47 20.98 -6.26
CA ARG A 684 42.68 21.34 -5.50
C ARG A 684 43.87 20.45 -5.85
N THR A 685 45.08 20.94 -5.61
CA THR A 685 46.33 20.17 -5.68
C THR A 685 46.42 19.17 -4.52
N GLY A 686 47.35 18.22 -4.61
CA GLY A 686 47.64 17.25 -3.55
C GLY A 686 47.19 15.84 -3.92
N THR A 687 47.08 14.99 -2.90
CA THR A 687 46.80 13.56 -3.09
C THR A 687 45.30 13.30 -3.16
N TYR A 688 44.87 12.50 -4.13
CA TYR A 688 43.53 11.94 -4.22
C TYR A 688 43.62 10.42 -4.10
N ARG A 689 42.70 9.84 -3.33
CA ARG A 689 42.53 8.39 -3.25
C ARG A 689 41.47 7.93 -4.23
N GLU A 690 41.75 6.83 -4.93
CA GLU A 690 40.74 6.06 -5.65
C GLU A 690 39.95 5.24 -4.62
N LEU A 691 38.79 5.76 -4.21
CA LEU A 691 37.97 5.14 -3.17
C LEU A 691 37.11 4.00 -3.69
N PHE A 692 36.74 4.05 -4.97
CA PHE A 692 35.94 3.04 -5.63
C PHE A 692 36.30 2.98 -7.12
N ASN A 693 36.36 1.76 -7.65
CA ASN A 693 36.62 1.48 -9.05
C ASN A 693 35.76 0.30 -9.49
N SER A 694 34.76 0.56 -10.34
CA SER A 694 33.83 -0.49 -10.79
C SER A 694 34.48 -1.53 -11.71
N ASP A 695 35.71 -1.30 -12.18
CA ASP A 695 36.49 -2.23 -13.00
C ASP A 695 37.49 -3.07 -12.17
N ALA A 696 37.47 -2.98 -10.84
CA ALA A 696 38.32 -3.82 -10.01
C ALA A 696 38.09 -5.33 -10.28
N ALA A 697 39.16 -6.13 -10.22
CA ALA A 697 39.09 -7.57 -10.48
C ALA A 697 38.09 -8.31 -9.57
N ILE A 698 37.92 -7.83 -8.33
CA ILE A 698 36.96 -8.35 -7.36
C ILE A 698 35.50 -8.22 -7.82
N TYR A 699 35.24 -7.31 -8.76
CA TYR A 699 33.93 -7.05 -9.36
C TYR A 699 33.77 -7.66 -10.76
N GLY A 700 34.79 -8.38 -11.25
CA GLY A 700 34.81 -8.98 -12.59
C GLY A 700 35.29 -8.02 -13.68
N GLY A 701 35.91 -6.90 -13.31
CA GLY A 701 36.52 -5.98 -14.27
C GLY A 701 37.93 -6.37 -14.70
N SER A 702 38.49 -5.58 -15.61
CA SER A 702 39.84 -5.76 -16.17
C SER A 702 40.97 -5.26 -15.26
N ASN A 703 40.60 -4.68 -14.12
CA ASN A 703 41.49 -4.16 -13.08
C ASN A 703 42.36 -2.99 -13.54
N GLN A 704 41.89 -2.21 -14.52
CA GLN A 704 42.51 -0.94 -14.90
C GLN A 704 42.18 0.11 -13.84
N GLY A 705 43.15 0.97 -13.52
CA GLY A 705 42.99 1.99 -12.48
C GLY A 705 44.28 2.72 -12.17
N ASN A 706 44.33 3.39 -11.01
CA ASN A 706 45.40 4.32 -10.67
C ASN A 706 46.25 3.86 -9.47
N ALA A 707 46.25 2.55 -9.17
CA ALA A 707 47.00 1.97 -8.05
C ALA A 707 46.71 2.66 -6.69
N GLY A 708 45.49 3.17 -6.51
CA GLY A 708 44.98 3.73 -5.26
C GLY A 708 45.28 5.21 -5.01
N ILE A 709 46.31 5.80 -5.64
CA ILE A 709 46.80 7.16 -5.32
C ILE A 709 47.03 7.97 -6.59
N ILE A 710 46.47 9.18 -6.64
CA ILE A 710 46.61 10.13 -7.75
C ILE A 710 47.18 11.44 -7.20
N LEU A 711 48.25 11.96 -7.82
CA LEU A 711 48.85 13.23 -7.44
C LEU A 711 48.38 14.36 -8.37
N ALA A 712 47.58 15.26 -7.82
CA ALA A 712 47.13 16.47 -8.51
C ALA A 712 48.17 17.58 -8.41
N THR A 713 48.57 18.11 -9.56
CA THR A 713 49.57 19.18 -9.68
C THR A 713 48.90 20.51 -10.00
N ASN A 714 49.60 21.63 -9.79
CA ASN A 714 49.12 22.98 -10.09
C ASN A 714 49.15 23.28 -11.61
N LYS A 715 48.39 22.50 -12.37
CA LYS A 715 48.21 22.65 -13.81
C LYS A 715 46.70 22.82 -14.08
N PRO A 716 46.22 24.02 -14.42
CA PRO A 716 44.81 24.24 -14.68
C PRO A 716 44.28 23.40 -15.85
N TRP A 717 43.10 22.81 -15.68
CA TRP A 717 42.42 21.98 -16.69
C TRP A 717 40.92 21.88 -16.40
N HIS A 718 40.07 21.76 -17.43
CA HIS A 718 38.60 21.69 -17.30
C HIS A 718 37.99 22.78 -16.37
N GLY A 719 38.55 24.00 -16.38
CA GLY A 719 38.09 25.08 -15.50
C GLY A 719 38.46 24.93 -14.02
N CYS A 720 39.21 23.88 -13.65
CA CYS A 720 39.73 23.67 -12.31
C CYS A 720 41.19 24.15 -12.17
N PRO A 721 41.65 24.51 -10.95
CA PRO A 721 43.00 25.03 -10.72
C PRO A 721 44.09 23.95 -10.78
N ALA A 722 43.75 22.69 -10.49
CA ALA A 722 44.68 21.58 -10.49
C ALA A 722 44.28 20.50 -11.50
N SER A 723 45.20 19.59 -11.80
CA SER A 723 44.90 18.42 -12.62
C SER A 723 45.89 17.28 -12.40
N ALA A 724 45.46 16.07 -12.79
CA ALA A 724 46.29 14.87 -12.78
C ALA A 724 46.10 14.09 -14.09
N ALA A 725 47.14 13.38 -14.53
CA ALA A 725 47.02 12.40 -15.60
C ALA A 725 46.64 11.05 -14.98
N ILE A 726 45.51 10.49 -15.38
CA ILE A 726 44.95 9.26 -14.80
C ILE A 726 44.71 8.20 -15.87
N THR A 727 44.56 6.96 -15.44
CA THR A 727 43.99 5.88 -16.25
C THR A 727 42.51 5.77 -15.92
N ILE A 728 41.65 5.88 -16.93
CA ILE A 728 40.22 5.64 -16.79
C ILE A 728 39.90 4.23 -17.33
N PRO A 729 39.32 3.34 -16.51
CA PRO A 729 39.01 1.96 -16.91
C PRO A 729 37.96 1.91 -18.03
N PRO A 730 37.90 0.81 -18.79
CA PRO A 730 36.91 0.59 -19.83
C PRO A 730 35.54 0.30 -19.21
N LEU A 731 34.47 0.94 -19.71
CA LEU A 731 33.09 0.77 -19.19
C LEU A 731 33.04 0.83 -17.65
N GLY A 732 33.73 1.82 -17.07
CA GLY A 732 34.03 1.85 -15.66
C GLY A 732 33.81 3.21 -15.01
N ALA A 733 33.55 3.16 -13.70
CA ALA A 733 33.38 4.32 -12.83
C ALA A 733 34.54 4.39 -11.83
N LEU A 734 35.13 5.58 -11.68
CA LEU A 734 36.10 5.90 -10.63
C LEU A 734 35.55 6.96 -9.70
N LEU A 735 35.67 6.75 -8.39
CA LEU A 735 35.29 7.72 -7.37
C LEU A 735 36.54 8.15 -6.59
N LEU A 736 36.90 9.42 -6.70
CA LEU A 736 38.11 9.98 -6.10
C LEU A 736 37.78 10.97 -5.01
N LYS A 737 38.48 10.90 -3.88
CA LYS A 737 38.38 11.90 -2.81
C LYS A 737 39.77 12.41 -2.45
N ALA A 738 39.89 13.71 -2.25
CA ALA A 738 41.15 14.29 -1.83
C ALA A 738 41.48 13.88 -0.39
N GLU A 739 42.74 13.55 -0.11
CA GLU A 739 43.19 13.39 1.27
C GLU A 739 43.11 14.75 1.98
N THR A 740 42.58 14.74 3.19
CA THR A 740 42.54 15.92 4.09
C THR A 740 43.91 16.28 4.60
#